data_AF-A0AA86W0V8-F1
#
_entry.id   AF-A0AA86W0V8-F1
#
_cell.length_a   1.000
_cell.length_b   1.000
_cell.length_c   1.000
_cell.angle_alpha   90.00
_cell.angle_beta   90.00
_cell.angle_gamma   90.00
#
_symmetry.space_group_name_H-M   'P 1'
#
loop_
_entity.id
_entity.type
_entity.pdbx_description
1 polymer ?
#
loop_
_entity_poly.entity_id
_entity_poly.type
_entity_poly.pdbx_seq_one_letter_code
_entity_poly.pdbx_strand_id
1 'polypeptide(L)'
;MGNIYVAHLVVVVVFCLGVVLPCLCQGVSDDDTAVYVVTLRHTPVSHYYAELRREVNGFKDAAPAPGRTQFNKPRRYLLTSPEHQLGLNLWGWGCLTFPFLYLVPKSFRLLVEAVFFWYDNITKTDKRYGSYISRVHDSLLKKVLNGEKYLKVYSYHYLINGFAVLVTQKQAEKLSRSSLVSNVILDFSVRKATTHTPQFLGLPQGAWFQDGGFEAAGEGVVIGFVDTGIDPTHPSFGDSKSDHPYPVPPHFSGICEVTRDFPSGSCNRKLVGARHFAASAITRGIFNSTQDYASPFDGDGHGTHTAAVAAGNHGIPVIVAGHHFGNASGMAPRSHIAVYKALYKSFGGFAADVVAAIDQAAQDGVDIISLSITPNRRPPGVATFFNPIDMALLSAVKAGIFVVQAAGNTGPSLTSMFSFSPWIFTVGAASHDRVYSNSIFLGNNVTIPGVGLAPGTDESKLYKLIHAHHALSNDTSVADDMYVGECQDANKFDKDLIKGNLLMCSYSIRFVLGLSTIKRASETAKNLSAAGVVFYMDPYVIGFQLNPVPMKMPGVIIGSANDSKILMQYYNSSLEMDAVSKKIVKFGAVARICGGLKANYGSVAPKVMYYSARGPDPEDSFPHEADILKPNLLAPGSFIWAAWSSVGTESAEFLGENFALMSGTSMAAPHVAGLAALIRQKFPNFSPAAIGSALSTTASLYDKSGGAIMAQRSYPSPELNESPATPFDMGSGFVNASGALNPGLIFHSGYDDYMSFLCGINGSFPVVLNYTGQNCGLYNSTVYGPDLNLPSITMSKLNQSRIVQRTVKNIAQNESYSVGWTAPSGVSVKVSPTHFCIGSGESQVLSVLLNATVNSSVASFGRIGLFGNQGHVVNIPISIMVKISSNTTTS
;
A
#
# COMPACT_ATOMS: atom_id res chain seq x y z
N MET A 1 56.96 24.41 -20.91
CA MET A 1 56.94 25.00 -19.56
C MET A 1 55.66 24.49 -18.90
N GLY A 2 55.62 23.78 -17.77
CA GLY A 2 56.62 23.32 -16.78
C GLY A 2 55.83 23.06 -15.47
N ASN A 3 56.12 22.11 -14.58
CA ASN A 3 57.27 21.19 -14.44
C ASN A 3 56.82 19.79 -13.93
N ILE A 4 57.79 18.89 -13.74
CA ILE A 4 57.67 17.46 -13.40
C ILE A 4 58.00 17.22 -11.91
N TYR A 5 57.40 16.21 -11.27
CA TYR A 5 57.97 15.25 -10.27
C TYR A 5 56.83 14.25 -9.91
N VAL A 6 56.78 13.01 -10.39
CA VAL A 6 57.63 11.80 -10.17
C VAL A 6 57.26 10.98 -8.93
N ALA A 7 56.79 9.77 -9.26
CA ALA A 7 56.47 8.55 -8.49
C ALA A 7 57.05 8.31 -7.09
N HIS A 8 56.33 7.47 -6.34
CA HIS A 8 56.88 6.17 -5.93
C HIS A 8 55.86 5.03 -6.10
N LEU A 9 56.34 3.79 -6.08
CA LEU A 9 55.63 2.58 -6.51
C LEU A 9 56.03 1.41 -5.61
N VAL A 10 55.05 0.61 -5.17
CA VAL A 10 55.26 -0.71 -4.58
C VAL A 10 54.27 -1.68 -5.21
N VAL A 11 54.77 -2.82 -5.68
CA VAL A 11 54.02 -3.87 -6.37
C VAL A 11 54.21 -5.18 -5.63
N VAL A 12 53.14 -5.96 -5.46
CA VAL A 12 53.21 -7.39 -5.17
C VAL A 12 52.21 -8.11 -6.08
N VAL A 13 52.68 -9.13 -6.82
CA VAL A 13 51.92 -9.89 -7.81
C VAL A 13 52.29 -11.37 -7.73
N VAL A 14 51.29 -12.24 -7.51
CA VAL A 14 51.27 -13.67 -7.86
C VAL A 14 49.79 -14.03 -8.10
N PHE A 15 49.30 -14.23 -9.33
CA PHE A 15 49.38 -15.41 -10.22
C PHE A 15 48.46 -16.63 -9.89
N CYS A 16 47.22 -16.56 -10.40
CA CYS A 16 46.64 -17.41 -11.48
C CYS A 16 46.51 -18.97 -11.42
N LEU A 17 45.38 -19.42 -12.01
CA LEU A 17 45.12 -20.59 -12.91
C LEU A 17 44.52 -21.94 -12.41
N GLY A 18 43.67 -22.53 -13.27
CA GLY A 18 43.18 -23.93 -13.28
C GLY A 18 41.92 -24.21 -12.43
N VAL A 19 40.66 -24.26 -12.90
CA VAL A 19 40.00 -24.89 -14.07
C VAL A 19 39.93 -26.43 -14.03
N VAL A 20 38.77 -26.98 -13.60
CA VAL A 20 38.13 -28.18 -14.20
C VAL A 20 36.58 -28.07 -14.08
N LEU A 21 35.91 -28.09 -15.24
CA LEU A 21 34.58 -28.71 -15.49
C LEU A 21 34.84 -29.83 -16.54
N PRO A 22 33.89 -30.72 -16.92
CA PRO A 22 32.44 -30.74 -16.62
C PRO A 22 31.89 -32.14 -16.20
N CYS A 23 30.57 -32.24 -16.01
CA CYS A 23 29.78 -33.32 -16.62
C CYS A 23 28.33 -32.87 -16.89
N LEU A 24 27.54 -33.67 -17.61
CA LEU A 24 26.27 -33.30 -18.26
C LEU A 24 25.17 -34.35 -18.03
N CYS A 25 23.90 -33.91 -18.13
CA CYS A 25 22.67 -34.73 -18.29
C CYS A 25 22.30 -35.66 -17.10
N GLN A 26 21.04 -35.83 -16.71
CA GLN A 26 19.86 -36.19 -17.52
C GLN A 26 18.54 -35.61 -16.93
N GLY A 27 17.38 -35.99 -17.51
CA GLY A 27 16.07 -35.67 -16.92
C GLY A 27 15.79 -36.47 -15.64
N VAL A 28 14.80 -36.04 -14.86
CA VAL A 28 14.42 -36.64 -13.57
C VAL A 28 14.25 -38.15 -13.73
N SER A 29 15.08 -38.89 -13.01
CA SER A 29 15.12 -40.34 -13.06
C SER A 29 14.10 -40.94 -12.09
N ASP A 30 13.70 -42.18 -12.32
CA ASP A 30 12.81 -42.92 -11.42
C ASP A 30 13.36 -43.13 -9.99
N ASP A 31 14.65 -42.82 -9.78
CA ASP A 31 15.39 -43.04 -8.53
C ASP A 31 15.72 -41.73 -7.77
N ASP A 32 15.28 -40.56 -8.25
CA ASP A 32 15.46 -39.30 -7.51
C ASP A 32 14.63 -39.30 -6.22
N THR A 33 15.30 -39.15 -5.06
CA THR A 33 14.64 -39.12 -3.74
C THR A 33 14.20 -37.71 -3.36
N ALA A 34 12.93 -37.53 -3.02
CA ALA A 34 12.39 -36.29 -2.50
C ALA A 34 11.61 -36.51 -1.19
N VAL A 35 11.36 -35.44 -0.43
CA VAL A 35 10.59 -35.52 0.82
C VAL A 35 9.10 -35.51 0.49
N TYR A 36 8.39 -36.54 0.93
CA TYR A 36 6.94 -36.64 0.82
C TYR A 36 6.29 -36.66 2.21
N VAL A 37 5.27 -35.84 2.39
CA VAL A 37 4.36 -35.86 3.54
C VAL A 37 3.28 -36.92 3.30
N VAL A 38 3.30 -37.95 4.12
CA VAL A 38 2.37 -39.09 4.10
C VAL A 38 1.37 -38.93 5.24
N THR A 39 0.07 -39.02 4.94
CA THR A 39 -1.02 -38.97 5.93
C THR A 39 -1.78 -40.29 5.95
N LEU A 40 -2.31 -40.71 7.10
CA LEU A 40 -2.96 -42.01 7.30
C LEU A 40 -4.48 -41.88 7.50
N ARG A 41 -5.25 -42.92 7.14
CA ARG A 41 -6.73 -42.87 7.10
C ARG A 41 -7.45 -42.96 8.45
N HIS A 42 -6.74 -42.97 9.57
CA HIS A 42 -7.33 -43.06 10.92
C HIS A 42 -6.83 -41.92 11.82
N THR A 43 -7.66 -41.51 12.77
CA THR A 43 -7.68 -40.15 13.33
C THR A 43 -6.55 -39.80 14.31
N PRO A 44 -6.04 -38.55 14.27
CA PRO A 44 -5.23 -37.96 15.34
C PRO A 44 -6.09 -37.52 16.54
N VAL A 45 -5.43 -37.15 17.65
CA VAL A 45 -6.06 -37.06 18.99
C VAL A 45 -6.57 -35.66 19.33
N SER A 46 -7.72 -35.27 18.78
CA SER A 46 -8.51 -34.13 19.30
C SER A 46 -9.52 -34.55 20.38
N HIS A 47 -9.98 -35.80 20.37
CA HIS A 47 -11.11 -36.26 21.17
C HIS A 47 -10.81 -36.67 22.62
N TYR A 48 -9.56 -36.58 23.09
CA TYR A 48 -9.15 -37.09 24.42
C TYR A 48 -8.66 -36.03 25.41
N TYR A 49 -8.35 -34.80 24.95
CA TYR A 49 -7.79 -33.73 25.79
C TYR A 49 -8.84 -32.74 26.32
N ALA A 50 -10.09 -32.81 25.85
CA ALA A 50 -11.16 -31.89 26.26
C ALA A 50 -11.76 -32.20 27.64
N GLU A 51 -11.86 -33.48 28.02
CA GLU A 51 -12.52 -33.89 29.27
C GLU A 51 -11.58 -33.79 30.48
N LEU A 52 -10.30 -34.17 30.30
CA LEU A 52 -9.27 -34.16 31.36
C LEU A 52 -8.90 -32.77 31.92
N ARG A 53 -9.42 -31.66 31.37
CA ARG A 53 -9.22 -30.30 31.94
C ARG A 53 -10.34 -29.82 32.86
N ARG A 54 -11.50 -30.49 32.92
CA ARG A 54 -12.62 -30.02 33.76
C ARG A 54 -12.54 -30.46 35.23
N GLU A 55 -11.70 -31.42 35.57
CA GLU A 55 -11.52 -31.90 36.95
C GLU A 55 -10.30 -31.30 37.67
N VAL A 56 -9.50 -30.46 37.00
CA VAL A 56 -8.13 -30.09 37.44
C VAL A 56 -8.01 -28.67 38.02
N ASN A 57 -9.01 -28.21 38.78
CA ASN A 57 -8.93 -26.94 39.55
C ASN A 57 -9.77 -27.00 40.84
N GLY A 58 -9.49 -27.99 41.68
CA GLY A 58 -9.96 -28.07 43.07
C GLY A 58 -8.86 -28.65 43.95
N PHE A 59 -8.72 -28.14 45.18
CA PHE A 59 -7.61 -28.40 46.13
C PHE A 59 -6.26 -27.79 45.68
N LYS A 60 -5.53 -27.01 46.50
CA LYS A 60 -5.69 -26.55 47.90
C LYS A 60 -5.14 -25.13 48.05
N ASP A 61 -5.73 -24.38 48.97
CA ASP A 61 -4.96 -23.61 49.95
C ASP A 61 -5.59 -23.84 51.32
N ALA A 62 -4.80 -23.96 52.39
CA ALA A 62 -5.31 -24.36 53.71
C ALA A 62 -4.42 -23.89 54.88
N ALA A 63 -4.97 -22.94 55.66
CA ALA A 63 -4.55 -22.62 57.03
C ALA A 63 -5.82 -22.51 57.92
N PRO A 64 -5.74 -22.73 59.24
CA PRO A 64 -6.88 -23.31 59.98
C PRO A 64 -7.95 -22.32 60.47
N ALA A 65 -9.15 -22.86 60.70
CA ALA A 65 -10.33 -22.19 61.26
C ALA A 65 -10.28 -22.14 62.82
N PRO A 66 -11.20 -21.43 63.53
CA PRO A 66 -12.62 -21.86 63.63
C PRO A 66 -13.68 -20.72 63.58
N GLY A 67 -14.89 -20.96 63.04
CA GLY A 67 -15.95 -19.93 63.00
C GLY A 67 -17.32 -20.31 62.40
N ARG A 68 -18.16 -21.03 63.17
CA ARG A 68 -19.64 -21.17 63.11
C ARG A 68 -20.50 -20.59 61.94
N THR A 69 -21.13 -21.51 61.20
CA THR A 69 -22.60 -21.64 60.89
C THR A 69 -23.41 -20.70 59.96
N GLN A 70 -24.40 -21.34 59.28
CA GLN A 70 -25.61 -20.83 58.59
C GLN A 70 -25.46 -20.26 57.15
N PHE A 71 -26.00 -20.92 56.10
CA PHE A 71 -27.41 -20.94 55.60
C PHE A 71 -27.81 -19.56 55.00
N ASN A 72 -28.07 -19.38 53.69
CA ASN A 72 -29.07 -20.09 52.87
C ASN A 72 -28.88 -20.01 51.31
N LYS A 73 -29.70 -20.77 50.56
CA LYS A 73 -29.95 -20.73 49.08
C LYS A 73 -31.31 -20.00 48.80
N PRO A 74 -31.88 -19.85 47.56
CA PRO A 74 -31.42 -20.09 46.17
C PRO A 74 -31.40 -18.73 45.36
N ARG A 75 -31.90 -18.44 44.14
CA ARG A 75 -32.57 -19.16 43.02
C ARG A 75 -32.36 -18.50 41.62
N ARG A 76 -31.46 -19.10 40.83
CA ARG A 76 -31.41 -19.24 39.35
C ARG A 76 -32.62 -18.81 38.45
N TYR A 77 -32.26 -18.06 37.38
CA TYR A 77 -32.54 -18.24 35.94
C TYR A 77 -33.90 -17.96 35.24
N LEU A 78 -33.73 -17.41 34.02
CA LEU A 78 -34.42 -17.64 32.72
C LEU A 78 -35.83 -17.06 32.43
N LEU A 79 -35.79 -15.97 31.64
CA LEU A 79 -36.52 -15.65 30.39
C LEU A 79 -37.94 -16.23 30.10
N THR A 80 -38.76 -15.28 29.62
CA THR A 80 -39.87 -15.38 28.64
C THR A 80 -41.20 -16.05 29.04
N SER A 81 -42.29 -15.36 28.67
CA SER A 81 -43.70 -15.74 28.79
C SER A 81 -44.16 -16.64 27.62
N PRO A 82 -45.36 -17.24 27.71
CA PRO A 82 -46.56 -16.56 27.19
C PRO A 82 -47.79 -16.66 28.14
N GLU A 83 -48.92 -16.06 27.74
CA GLU A 83 -50.15 -15.98 28.55
C GLU A 83 -51.14 -17.16 28.37
N HIS A 84 -52.16 -17.17 29.25
CA HIS A 84 -53.24 -18.15 29.39
C HIS A 84 -54.19 -18.24 28.17
N GLN A 85 -54.92 -19.35 27.94
CA GLN A 85 -56.16 -19.69 28.67
C GLN A 85 -56.58 -21.18 28.64
N LEU A 86 -57.66 -21.46 29.40
CA LEU A 86 -58.44 -22.70 29.66
C LEU A 86 -58.53 -23.73 28.51
N GLY A 87 -58.78 -25.03 28.74
CA GLY A 87 -59.06 -25.79 29.97
C GLY A 87 -59.84 -27.12 29.68
N LEU A 88 -60.15 -27.91 30.73
CA LEU A 88 -61.00 -29.14 30.73
C LEU A 88 -60.45 -30.48 30.16
N ASN A 89 -59.95 -31.33 31.08
CA ASN A 89 -60.50 -32.65 31.47
C ASN A 89 -60.61 -33.91 30.53
N LEU A 90 -60.29 -35.06 31.17
CA LEU A 90 -60.86 -36.43 31.07
C LEU A 90 -60.37 -37.46 30.00
N TRP A 91 -59.43 -38.31 30.45
CA TRP A 91 -59.54 -39.79 30.62
C TRP A 91 -59.80 -40.78 29.44
N GLY A 92 -59.06 -41.91 29.49
CA GLY A 92 -59.40 -43.22 28.88
C GLY A 92 -58.59 -43.60 27.63
N TRP A 93 -57.51 -44.40 27.67
CA TRP A 93 -57.31 -45.85 27.99
C TRP A 93 -57.59 -46.86 26.85
N GLY A 94 -56.54 -47.61 26.47
CA GLY A 94 -56.59 -48.91 25.79
C GLY A 94 -56.10 -48.94 24.32
N CYS A 95 -55.56 -50.04 23.79
CA CYS A 95 -54.99 -51.24 24.44
C CYS A 95 -54.24 -52.15 23.44
N LEU A 96 -53.13 -52.79 23.86
CA LEU A 96 -52.55 -54.06 23.31
C LEU A 96 -52.00 -54.01 21.84
N THR A 97 -51.06 -54.86 21.35
CA THR A 97 -50.34 -56.03 21.93
C THR A 97 -48.94 -56.27 21.28
N PHE A 98 -47.99 -56.82 22.05
CA PHE A 98 -46.81 -57.62 21.61
C PHE A 98 -47.20 -59.14 21.65
N PRO A 99 -46.37 -60.20 21.82
CA PRO A 99 -44.89 -60.43 21.73
C PRO A 99 -44.51 -61.59 20.74
N PHE A 100 -43.25 -61.97 20.46
CA PHE A 100 -42.23 -62.77 21.22
C PHE A 100 -40.92 -62.84 20.35
N LEU A 101 -39.78 -63.53 20.62
CA LEU A 101 -39.25 -64.48 21.63
C LEU A 101 -38.00 -63.85 22.35
N TYR A 102 -37.28 -64.37 23.37
CA TYR A 102 -36.92 -65.69 23.95
C TYR A 102 -35.69 -66.44 23.35
N LEU A 103 -34.77 -67.07 24.10
CA LEU A 103 -34.03 -66.72 25.36
C LEU A 103 -33.07 -67.89 25.76
N VAL A 104 -31.73 -67.69 25.84
CA VAL A 104 -30.79 -68.65 26.48
C VAL A 104 -29.57 -67.91 27.09
N PRO A 105 -29.09 -68.22 28.33
CA PRO A 105 -28.04 -67.44 29.01
C PRO A 105 -26.73 -68.19 29.33
N LYS A 106 -25.63 -67.44 29.54
CA LYS A 106 -24.61 -67.68 30.60
C LYS A 106 -23.68 -66.47 30.77
N SER A 107 -23.07 -66.35 31.95
CA SER A 107 -22.48 -65.12 32.50
C SER A 107 -20.98 -64.91 32.22
N PHE A 108 -20.56 -63.74 31.70
CA PHE A 108 -19.21 -63.17 31.92
C PHE A 108 -19.08 -61.67 31.54
N ARG A 109 -18.56 -60.84 32.47
CA ARG A 109 -17.91 -59.49 32.34
C ARG A 109 -18.61 -58.26 31.69
N LEU A 110 -18.38 -57.10 32.36
CA LEU A 110 -18.55 -55.68 31.94
C LEU A 110 -20.01 -55.22 31.76
N LEU A 111 -20.37 -53.92 31.85
CA LEU A 111 -19.59 -52.66 31.82
C LEU A 111 -20.31 -51.56 32.68
N VAL A 112 -19.64 -50.42 32.98
CA VAL A 112 -20.16 -49.02 33.09
C VAL A 112 -19.36 -48.13 34.09
N GLU A 113 -18.54 -47.25 33.51
CA GLU A 113 -18.19 -45.84 33.89
C GLU A 113 -17.41 -45.41 35.17
N ALA A 114 -16.81 -44.19 35.05
CA ALA A 114 -16.16 -43.30 36.02
C ALA A 114 -14.82 -43.71 36.70
N VAL A 115 -13.67 -43.20 36.20
CA VAL A 115 -12.33 -43.38 36.81
C VAL A 115 -11.40 -42.14 36.67
N PHE A 116 -11.16 -41.46 37.80
CA PHE A 116 -9.89 -40.86 38.27
C PHE A 116 -9.10 -39.78 37.46
N PHE A 117 -9.22 -38.52 37.90
CA PHE A 117 -8.20 -37.77 38.69
C PHE A 117 -6.87 -38.53 38.99
N TRP A 118 -5.65 -37.98 38.95
CA TRP A 118 -5.15 -36.62 38.66
C TRP A 118 -3.62 -36.72 38.42
N TYR A 119 -3.10 -35.92 37.48
CA TYR A 119 -1.77 -35.27 37.48
C TYR A 119 -0.44 -35.96 37.92
N ASP A 120 -0.29 -37.29 37.85
CA ASP A 120 1.05 -37.95 37.94
C ASP A 120 1.39 -38.88 36.74
N ASN A 121 0.64 -38.79 35.65
CA ASN A 121 0.71 -39.77 34.55
C ASN A 121 1.03 -39.19 33.15
N ILE A 122 0.68 -37.92 32.90
CA ILE A 122 0.67 -37.32 31.54
C ILE A 122 2.04 -37.37 30.84
N THR A 123 3.15 -37.17 31.57
CA THR A 123 4.51 -37.21 31.00
C THR A 123 4.99 -38.61 30.61
N LYS A 124 4.30 -39.68 31.05
CA LYS A 124 4.61 -41.08 30.73
C LYS A 124 3.65 -41.69 29.71
N THR A 125 2.35 -41.37 29.76
CA THR A 125 1.38 -41.86 28.77
C THR A 125 1.57 -41.21 27.40
N ASP A 126 1.76 -39.89 27.34
CA ASP A 126 1.87 -39.17 26.07
C ASP A 126 3.14 -39.58 25.30
N LYS A 127 4.28 -39.71 26.00
CA LYS A 127 5.52 -40.31 25.43
C LYS A 127 5.32 -41.76 24.97
N ARG A 128 4.55 -42.58 25.71
CA ARG A 128 4.24 -43.95 25.28
C ARG A 128 3.35 -43.98 24.05
N TYR A 129 2.35 -43.09 23.94
CA TYR A 129 1.44 -43.02 22.80
C TYR A 129 2.11 -42.46 21.54
N GLY A 130 2.88 -41.38 21.65
CA GLY A 130 3.74 -40.88 20.57
C GLY A 130 4.74 -41.94 20.09
N SER A 131 5.34 -42.72 21.00
CA SER A 131 6.19 -43.86 20.63
C SER A 131 5.42 -45.01 19.96
N TYR A 132 4.13 -45.18 20.25
CA TYR A 132 3.28 -46.21 19.67
C TYR A 132 2.89 -45.83 18.24
N ILE A 133 2.38 -44.60 18.03
CA ILE A 133 2.05 -44.08 16.70
C ILE A 133 3.30 -44.01 15.80
N SER A 134 4.44 -43.53 16.33
CA SER A 134 5.71 -43.54 15.58
C SER A 134 6.15 -44.97 15.19
N ARG A 135 5.96 -45.97 16.08
CA ARG A 135 6.20 -47.40 15.77
C ARG A 135 5.20 -47.96 14.74
N VAL A 136 3.95 -47.51 14.73
CA VAL A 136 2.98 -47.86 13.68
C VAL A 136 3.43 -47.30 12.33
N HIS A 137 3.96 -46.06 12.29
CA HIS A 137 4.55 -45.48 11.08
C HIS A 137 5.77 -46.27 10.61
N ASP A 138 6.68 -46.65 11.52
CA ASP A 138 7.85 -47.47 11.18
C ASP A 138 7.46 -48.87 10.72
N SER A 139 6.43 -49.47 11.32
CA SER A 139 5.90 -50.76 10.88
C SER A 139 5.22 -50.68 9.52
N LEU A 140 4.56 -49.57 9.19
CA LEU A 140 3.95 -49.34 7.89
C LEU A 140 5.01 -49.15 6.80
N LEU A 141 6.00 -48.28 7.06
CA LEU A 141 7.14 -48.06 6.16
C LEU A 141 7.90 -49.35 5.90
N LYS A 142 8.25 -50.12 6.96
CA LYS A 142 8.91 -51.43 6.81
C LYS A 142 8.07 -52.44 6.03
N LYS A 143 6.75 -52.46 6.21
CA LYS A 143 5.85 -53.39 5.51
C LYS A 143 5.65 -53.04 4.03
N VAL A 144 5.58 -51.74 3.70
CA VAL A 144 5.28 -51.28 2.33
C VAL A 144 6.54 -51.13 1.46
N LEU A 145 7.67 -50.76 2.06
CA LEU A 145 8.96 -50.60 1.37
C LEU A 145 9.92 -51.80 1.57
N ASN A 146 9.55 -52.77 2.40
CA ASN A 146 10.12 -54.13 2.52
C ASN A 146 11.64 -54.29 2.24
N GLY A 147 12.48 -53.54 2.97
CA GLY A 147 13.94 -53.63 2.89
C GLY A 147 14.62 -52.61 1.98
N GLU A 148 13.86 -51.83 1.20
CA GLU A 148 14.38 -50.68 0.45
C GLU A 148 14.82 -49.55 1.39
N LYS A 149 15.78 -48.72 0.95
CA LYS A 149 16.22 -47.55 1.72
C LYS A 149 15.16 -46.45 1.68
N TYR A 150 14.95 -45.82 2.84
CA TYR A 150 14.13 -44.62 3.04
C TYR A 150 14.63 -43.88 4.30
N LEU A 151 14.35 -42.58 4.44
CA LEU A 151 14.62 -41.83 5.67
C LEU A 151 13.32 -41.17 6.16
N LYS A 152 12.79 -41.62 7.31
CA LYS A 152 11.65 -40.98 7.97
C LYS A 152 12.11 -39.68 8.63
N VAL A 153 11.81 -38.55 7.99
CA VAL A 153 12.25 -37.21 8.42
C VAL A 153 11.51 -36.78 9.68
N TYR A 154 10.19 -36.96 9.74
CA TYR A 154 9.35 -36.62 10.89
C TYR A 154 8.21 -37.64 11.09
N SER A 155 7.62 -37.69 12.29
CA SER A 155 6.37 -38.42 12.56
C SER A 155 5.38 -37.54 13.31
N TYR A 156 4.34 -37.14 12.59
CA TYR A 156 3.23 -36.33 13.07
C TYR A 156 2.24 -37.23 13.80
N HIS A 157 2.03 -36.97 15.08
CA HIS A 157 1.21 -37.80 15.98
C HIS A 157 0.25 -36.97 16.85
N TYR A 158 0.15 -35.67 16.58
CA TYR A 158 -0.63 -34.71 17.38
C TYR A 158 -1.72 -34.01 16.54
N LEU A 159 -1.34 -33.16 15.57
CA LEU A 159 -2.29 -32.42 14.72
C LEU A 159 -2.81 -33.24 13.52
N ILE A 160 -1.91 -33.99 12.87
CA ILE A 160 -2.22 -34.93 11.78
C ILE A 160 -1.57 -36.27 12.10
N ASN A 161 -2.18 -37.37 11.66
CA ASN A 161 -1.64 -38.72 11.81
C ASN A 161 -0.85 -39.08 10.54
N GLY A 162 0.48 -39.09 10.62
CA GLY A 162 1.31 -39.25 9.43
C GLY A 162 2.82 -39.04 9.66
N PHE A 163 3.58 -38.95 8.59
CA PHE A 163 5.03 -38.80 8.63
C PHE A 163 5.56 -38.13 7.36
N ALA A 164 6.64 -37.36 7.48
CA ALA A 164 7.45 -36.97 6.33
C ALA A 164 8.53 -38.03 6.10
N VAL A 165 8.75 -38.43 4.85
CA VAL A 165 9.75 -39.44 4.48
C VAL A 165 10.44 -39.05 3.18
N LEU A 166 11.77 -39.13 3.16
CA LEU A 166 12.61 -39.01 1.98
C LEU A 166 12.66 -40.37 1.28
N VAL A 167 12.09 -40.44 0.08
CA VAL A 167 11.87 -41.64 -0.75
C VAL A 167 11.88 -41.29 -2.24
N THR A 168 12.09 -42.27 -3.13
CA THR A 168 11.92 -42.07 -4.57
C THR A 168 10.45 -41.95 -4.96
N GLN A 169 10.15 -41.41 -6.14
CA GLN A 169 8.75 -41.28 -6.60
C GLN A 169 8.04 -42.64 -6.72
N LYS A 170 8.74 -43.70 -7.18
CA LYS A 170 8.21 -45.08 -7.17
C LYS A 170 7.87 -45.60 -5.77
N GLN A 171 8.62 -45.19 -4.76
CA GLN A 171 8.35 -45.54 -3.36
C GLN A 171 7.18 -44.73 -2.78
N ALA A 172 7.06 -43.46 -3.14
CA ALA A 172 5.89 -42.63 -2.83
C ALA A 172 4.59 -43.24 -3.41
N GLU A 173 4.65 -43.81 -4.62
CA GLU A 173 3.53 -44.56 -5.21
C GLU A 173 3.23 -45.89 -4.49
N LYS A 174 4.23 -46.66 -4.06
CA LYS A 174 4.00 -47.85 -3.22
C LYS A 174 3.27 -47.47 -1.93
N LEU A 175 3.63 -46.33 -1.32
CA LEU A 175 2.97 -45.80 -0.13
C LEU A 175 1.53 -45.35 -0.41
N SER A 176 1.27 -44.61 -1.49
CA SER A 176 -0.08 -44.11 -1.79
C SER A 176 -1.10 -45.21 -2.12
N ARG A 177 -0.63 -46.36 -2.64
CA ARG A 177 -1.45 -47.55 -2.92
C ARG A 177 -1.78 -48.39 -1.65
N SER A 178 -1.20 -48.07 -0.50
CA SER A 178 -1.48 -48.76 0.77
C SER A 178 -2.85 -48.37 1.34
N SER A 179 -3.67 -49.35 1.72
CA SER A 179 -5.03 -49.11 2.26
C SER A 179 -5.06 -48.31 3.57
N LEU A 180 -3.93 -48.19 4.27
CA LEU A 180 -3.77 -47.41 5.50
C LEU A 180 -3.37 -45.94 5.22
N VAL A 181 -2.87 -45.63 4.02
CA VAL A 181 -2.42 -44.29 3.62
C VAL A 181 -3.56 -43.51 2.96
N SER A 182 -3.77 -42.29 3.43
CA SER A 182 -4.77 -41.35 2.91
C SER A 182 -4.23 -40.58 1.72
N ASN A 183 -3.07 -39.91 1.89
CA ASN A 183 -2.42 -39.12 0.85
C ASN A 183 -0.90 -39.24 0.97
N VAL A 184 -0.20 -39.08 -0.16
CA VAL A 184 1.26 -38.89 -0.25
C VAL A 184 1.47 -37.65 -1.10
N ILE A 185 2.08 -36.61 -0.53
CA ILE A 185 2.20 -35.27 -1.14
C ILE A 185 3.66 -34.82 -1.06
N LEU A 186 4.21 -34.27 -2.14
CA LEU A 186 5.57 -33.73 -2.18
C LEU A 186 5.68 -32.47 -1.29
N ASP A 187 6.80 -32.28 -0.59
CA ASP A 187 7.05 -31.17 0.33
C ASP A 187 7.44 -29.83 -0.38
N PHE A 188 7.10 -28.65 0.19
CA PHE A 188 7.25 -27.33 -0.45
C PHE A 188 7.24 -26.10 0.50
N SER A 189 7.56 -24.88 0.02
CA SER A 189 7.84 -23.64 0.83
C SER A 189 6.99 -22.36 0.52
N VAL A 190 6.68 -21.48 1.51
CA VAL A 190 5.84 -20.20 1.48
C VAL A 190 6.33 -19.14 2.54
N ARG A 191 5.87 -17.88 2.80
CA ARG A 191 4.70 -16.94 2.52
C ARG A 191 5.19 -15.46 2.30
N LYS A 192 4.39 -14.51 1.70
CA LYS A 192 4.96 -13.34 0.92
C LYS A 192 4.11 -11.87 0.98
N ALA A 193 4.33 -10.43 1.16
CA ALA A 193 5.17 -9.02 1.35
C ALA A 193 5.71 -7.95 0.29
N THR A 194 6.15 -6.67 0.58
CA THR A 194 6.54 -5.52 -0.36
C THR A 194 8.03 -5.36 -0.72
N THR A 195 8.27 -4.83 -1.93
CA THR A 195 9.57 -4.67 -2.59
C THR A 195 10.52 -3.84 -1.75
N HIS A 196 10.08 -2.65 -1.34
CA HIS A 196 10.98 -1.64 -0.78
C HIS A 196 10.34 -0.56 0.10
N THR A 197 9.07 -0.17 -0.08
CA THR A 197 8.55 1.00 0.66
C THR A 197 8.41 0.80 2.18
N PRO A 198 8.07 -0.38 2.74
CA PRO A 198 8.18 -0.60 4.19
C PRO A 198 9.61 -0.43 4.70
N GLN A 199 10.60 -0.89 3.93
CA GLN A 199 12.02 -0.81 4.26
C GLN A 199 12.52 0.66 4.18
N PHE A 200 12.08 1.41 3.17
CA PHE A 200 12.35 2.85 3.04
C PHE A 200 11.75 3.68 4.18
N LEU A 201 10.54 3.30 4.64
CA LEU A 201 9.85 3.90 5.79
C LEU A 201 10.31 3.34 7.16
N GLY A 202 11.28 2.43 7.19
CA GLY A 202 11.84 1.86 8.42
C GLY A 202 10.89 0.97 9.22
N LEU A 203 9.80 0.45 8.62
CA LEU A 203 8.78 -0.32 9.35
C LEU A 203 9.33 -1.61 10.00
N PRO A 204 10.13 -2.46 9.31
CA PRO A 204 10.55 -3.75 9.88
C PRO A 204 11.43 -3.65 11.14
N GLN A 205 12.21 -2.57 11.26
CA GLN A 205 13.10 -2.30 12.41
C GLN A 205 12.51 -1.28 13.39
N GLY A 206 11.39 -0.66 13.03
CA GLY A 206 10.76 0.44 13.76
C GLY A 206 9.31 0.11 14.07
N ALA A 207 8.38 0.67 13.28
CA ALA A 207 6.94 0.60 13.56
C ALA A 207 6.41 -0.83 13.74
N TRP A 208 6.75 -1.77 12.86
CA TRP A 208 6.31 -3.17 13.02
C TRP A 208 6.97 -3.83 14.23
N PHE A 209 8.23 -3.52 14.54
CA PHE A 209 8.93 -4.14 15.67
C PHE A 209 8.30 -3.80 17.03
N GLN A 210 7.73 -2.60 17.18
CA GLN A 210 7.05 -2.20 18.42
C GLN A 210 5.78 -3.03 18.69
N ASP A 211 5.02 -3.36 17.65
CA ASP A 211 3.67 -3.93 17.74
C ASP A 211 3.63 -5.41 17.32
N GLY A 212 4.68 -6.19 17.62
CA GLY A 212 4.71 -7.65 17.45
C GLY A 212 5.16 -8.16 16.07
N GLY A 213 5.66 -7.29 15.21
CA GLY A 213 6.14 -7.61 13.86
C GLY A 213 5.04 -7.55 12.80
N PHE A 214 5.40 -7.92 11.56
CA PHE A 214 4.47 -7.91 10.42
C PHE A 214 3.29 -8.88 10.58
N GLU A 215 3.36 -9.84 11.51
CA GLU A 215 2.28 -10.81 11.79
C GLU A 215 1.19 -10.25 12.71
N ALA A 216 1.41 -9.07 13.31
CA ALA A 216 0.41 -8.32 14.08
C ALA A 216 0.20 -6.87 13.58
N ALA A 217 1.09 -6.32 12.75
CA ALA A 217 1.04 -4.92 12.29
C ALA A 217 -0.28 -4.53 11.57
N GLY A 218 -1.12 -3.78 12.26
CA GLY A 218 -2.44 -3.30 11.84
C GLY A 218 -3.62 -4.18 12.24
N GLU A 219 -3.39 -5.26 13.00
CA GLU A 219 -4.44 -6.22 13.41
C GLU A 219 -5.55 -5.56 14.24
N GLY A 220 -6.80 -5.98 14.01
CA GLY A 220 -7.98 -5.44 14.67
C GLY A 220 -8.55 -4.16 14.05
N VAL A 221 -7.85 -3.55 13.08
CA VAL A 221 -8.25 -2.30 12.42
C VAL A 221 -8.80 -2.57 11.02
N VAL A 222 -9.92 -1.93 10.64
CA VAL A 222 -10.51 -2.01 9.30
C VAL A 222 -10.27 -0.73 8.51
N ILE A 223 -9.69 -0.85 7.32
CA ILE A 223 -9.51 0.25 6.36
C ILE A 223 -10.56 0.10 5.24
N GLY A 224 -11.41 1.11 5.11
CA GLY A 224 -12.34 1.28 3.99
C GLY A 224 -11.70 1.98 2.80
N PHE A 225 -11.89 1.44 1.59
CA PHE A 225 -11.39 2.02 0.34
C PHE A 225 -12.56 2.44 -0.55
N VAL A 226 -12.62 3.72 -0.91
CA VAL A 226 -13.60 4.28 -1.85
C VAL A 226 -12.88 4.53 -3.18
N ASP A 227 -12.95 3.54 -4.07
CA ASP A 227 -12.03 3.39 -5.22
C ASP A 227 -12.68 2.62 -6.39
N THR A 228 -11.91 2.07 -7.33
CA THR A 228 -12.39 1.33 -8.53
C THR A 228 -12.74 -0.16 -8.29
N GLY A 229 -12.57 -0.67 -7.07
CA GLY A 229 -12.96 -2.03 -6.66
C GLY A 229 -11.81 -2.82 -6.04
N ILE A 230 -11.94 -4.15 -6.03
CA ILE A 230 -10.81 -5.05 -5.72
C ILE A 230 -10.87 -6.35 -6.54
N ASP A 231 -9.72 -6.89 -6.94
CA ASP A 231 -9.58 -8.30 -7.32
C ASP A 231 -9.44 -9.17 -6.05
N PRO A 232 -10.48 -9.93 -5.65
CA PRO A 232 -10.44 -10.73 -4.42
C PRO A 232 -9.53 -11.96 -4.54
N THR A 233 -9.14 -12.35 -5.76
CA THR A 233 -8.34 -13.56 -6.01
C THR A 233 -6.85 -13.32 -5.80
N HIS A 234 -6.43 -12.05 -5.80
CA HIS A 234 -5.03 -11.67 -5.74
C HIS A 234 -4.37 -12.04 -4.38
N PRO A 235 -3.19 -12.72 -4.35
CA PRO A 235 -2.62 -13.30 -3.13
C PRO A 235 -2.28 -12.31 -2.00
N SER A 236 -2.18 -11.01 -2.30
CA SER A 236 -2.09 -9.94 -1.29
C SER A 236 -3.26 -9.91 -0.30
N PHE A 237 -4.42 -10.50 -0.65
CA PHE A 237 -5.67 -10.43 0.12
C PHE A 237 -6.17 -11.80 0.60
N GLY A 238 -5.39 -12.88 0.44
CA GLY A 238 -5.75 -14.19 0.99
C GLY A 238 -5.62 -14.24 2.52
N ASP A 239 -6.55 -14.89 3.22
CA ASP A 239 -6.54 -15.00 4.70
C ASP A 239 -5.85 -16.29 5.21
N SER A 240 -4.97 -16.88 4.39
CA SER A 240 -4.36 -18.20 4.58
C SER A 240 -3.97 -18.51 6.04
N LYS A 241 -4.59 -19.56 6.61
CA LYS A 241 -4.56 -19.87 8.05
C LYS A 241 -3.15 -19.75 8.65
N SER A 242 -2.95 -18.70 9.46
CA SER A 242 -1.90 -18.62 10.48
C SER A 242 -2.38 -19.39 11.72
N ASP A 243 -1.45 -19.94 12.51
CA ASP A 243 -1.78 -20.49 13.84
C ASP A 243 -2.21 -19.37 14.82
N HIS A 244 -1.73 -18.14 14.56
CA HIS A 244 -2.27 -16.93 15.18
C HIS A 244 -3.71 -16.66 14.71
N PRO A 245 -4.67 -16.51 15.65
CA PRO A 245 -6.03 -16.11 15.32
C PRO A 245 -6.06 -14.81 14.52
N TYR A 246 -7.01 -14.70 13.60
CA TYR A 246 -7.24 -13.49 12.81
C TYR A 246 -8.76 -13.32 12.64
N PRO A 247 -9.47 -12.85 13.69
CA PRO A 247 -10.91 -12.63 13.65
C PRO A 247 -11.24 -11.33 12.93
N VAL A 248 -12.45 -11.22 12.39
CA VAL A 248 -13.00 -9.92 11.95
C VAL A 248 -13.31 -9.09 13.22
N PRO A 249 -13.01 -7.77 13.26
CA PRO A 249 -13.26 -6.96 14.45
C PRO A 249 -14.75 -6.86 14.79
N PRO A 250 -15.15 -6.92 16.07
CA PRO A 250 -16.56 -7.01 16.46
C PRO A 250 -17.36 -5.71 16.28
N HIS A 251 -16.69 -4.58 16.00
CA HIS A 251 -17.33 -3.32 15.63
C HIS A 251 -17.67 -3.23 14.14
N PHE A 252 -17.06 -4.06 13.30
CA PHE A 252 -17.33 -4.07 11.87
C PHE A 252 -18.56 -4.92 11.54
N SER A 253 -19.46 -4.36 10.75
CA SER A 253 -20.76 -4.96 10.38
C SER A 253 -21.02 -5.02 8.88
N GLY A 254 -20.07 -4.55 8.06
CA GLY A 254 -20.20 -4.52 6.61
C GLY A 254 -20.30 -5.90 5.95
N ILE A 255 -20.95 -5.94 4.78
CA ILE A 255 -21.31 -7.18 4.08
C ILE A 255 -20.41 -7.46 2.87
N CYS A 256 -20.36 -8.74 2.48
CA CYS A 256 -19.88 -9.15 1.17
C CYS A 256 -21.05 -9.19 0.17
N GLU A 257 -21.07 -8.28 -0.79
CA GLU A 257 -22.02 -8.32 -1.89
C GLU A 257 -21.69 -9.49 -2.83
N VAL A 258 -22.69 -10.29 -3.21
CA VAL A 258 -22.51 -11.46 -4.10
C VAL A 258 -23.16 -11.19 -5.46
N THR A 259 -22.36 -11.31 -6.51
CA THR A 259 -22.77 -11.11 -7.91
C THR A 259 -22.19 -12.21 -8.80
N ARG A 260 -22.49 -12.21 -10.11
CA ARG A 260 -21.89 -13.15 -11.07
C ARG A 260 -20.36 -13.08 -11.10
N ASP A 261 -19.83 -11.85 -11.11
CA ASP A 261 -18.40 -11.58 -11.30
C ASP A 261 -17.66 -11.33 -9.98
N PHE A 262 -18.38 -11.46 -8.85
CA PHE A 262 -17.85 -11.42 -7.49
C PHE A 262 -18.63 -12.44 -6.64
N PRO A 263 -18.33 -13.74 -6.79
CA PRO A 263 -19.14 -14.83 -6.23
C PRO A 263 -18.99 -14.98 -4.71
N SER A 264 -19.87 -15.78 -4.10
CA SER A 264 -19.77 -16.13 -2.67
C SER A 264 -18.42 -16.79 -2.35
N GLY A 265 -17.77 -16.33 -1.27
CA GLY A 265 -16.40 -16.70 -0.93
C GLY A 265 -15.31 -15.74 -1.45
N SER A 266 -15.67 -14.69 -2.18
CA SER A 266 -14.73 -13.62 -2.58
C SER A 266 -14.21 -12.83 -1.38
N CYS A 267 -15.06 -12.59 -0.37
CA CYS A 267 -14.64 -12.04 0.92
C CYS A 267 -14.17 -13.16 1.86
N ASN A 268 -13.20 -12.83 2.71
CA ASN A 268 -12.56 -13.72 3.66
C ASN A 268 -12.20 -12.93 4.94
N ARG A 269 -11.31 -13.41 5.82
CA ARG A 269 -10.97 -12.66 7.06
C ARG A 269 -10.04 -11.46 6.82
N LYS A 270 -9.50 -11.31 5.60
CA LYS A 270 -8.63 -10.22 5.17
C LYS A 270 -9.40 -9.15 4.39
N LEU A 271 -10.14 -9.54 3.35
CA LEU A 271 -11.15 -8.72 2.67
C LEU A 271 -12.51 -9.00 3.32
N VAL A 272 -12.92 -8.18 4.29
CA VAL A 272 -14.03 -8.47 5.21
C VAL A 272 -15.38 -7.96 4.72
N GLY A 273 -15.39 -6.94 3.87
CA GLY A 273 -16.61 -6.41 3.22
C GLY A 273 -16.29 -5.87 1.83
N ALA A 274 -17.25 -5.96 0.91
CA ALA A 274 -17.09 -5.52 -0.47
C ALA A 274 -18.46 -5.19 -1.08
N ARG A 275 -18.64 -3.96 -1.55
CA ARG A 275 -19.88 -3.44 -2.14
C ARG A 275 -19.61 -2.50 -3.32
N HIS A 276 -20.58 -2.32 -4.20
CA HIS A 276 -20.48 -1.34 -5.30
C HIS A 276 -21.63 -0.34 -5.35
N PHE A 277 -21.34 0.81 -5.94
CA PHE A 277 -22.22 1.96 -6.08
C PHE A 277 -22.13 2.45 -7.53
N ALA A 278 -23.23 2.34 -8.26
CA ALA A 278 -23.34 2.75 -9.67
C ALA A 278 -24.72 3.35 -10.01
N ALA A 279 -25.61 3.50 -9.02
CA ALA A 279 -27.01 3.84 -9.24
C ALA A 279 -27.18 5.17 -9.99
N SER A 280 -26.33 6.16 -9.71
CA SER A 280 -26.39 7.47 -10.37
C SER A 280 -25.70 7.48 -11.74
N ALA A 281 -24.76 6.58 -12.01
CA ALA A 281 -24.20 6.33 -13.35
C ALA A 281 -25.19 5.59 -14.27
N ILE A 282 -25.87 4.57 -13.74
CA ILE A 282 -26.91 3.79 -14.42
C ILE A 282 -28.11 4.68 -14.76
N THR A 283 -28.59 5.48 -13.81
CA THR A 283 -29.72 6.40 -14.02
C THR A 283 -29.43 7.46 -15.10
N ARG A 284 -28.16 7.78 -15.34
CA ARG A 284 -27.73 8.70 -16.41
C ARG A 284 -27.54 8.04 -17.78
N GLY A 285 -27.66 6.72 -17.88
CA GLY A 285 -27.37 5.96 -19.11
C GLY A 285 -25.89 5.98 -19.52
N ILE A 286 -24.98 6.33 -18.60
CA ILE A 286 -23.53 6.41 -18.85
C ILE A 286 -22.84 5.07 -18.54
N PHE A 287 -23.38 4.31 -17.58
CA PHE A 287 -22.87 2.99 -17.21
C PHE A 287 -23.05 1.97 -18.34
N ASN A 288 -21.96 1.37 -18.82
CA ASN A 288 -21.96 0.39 -19.90
C ASN A 288 -21.67 -1.03 -19.37
N SER A 289 -22.71 -1.83 -19.20
CA SER A 289 -22.60 -3.24 -18.71
C SER A 289 -21.74 -4.20 -19.55
N THR A 290 -21.20 -3.78 -20.71
CA THR A 290 -20.20 -4.55 -21.49
C THR A 290 -18.75 -4.19 -21.17
N GLN A 291 -18.52 -3.16 -20.34
CA GLN A 291 -17.20 -2.62 -19.98
C GLN A 291 -17.08 -2.39 -18.46
N ASP A 292 -18.17 -1.93 -17.83
CA ASP A 292 -18.26 -1.63 -16.40
C ASP A 292 -18.88 -2.80 -15.63
N TYR A 293 -18.18 -3.30 -14.62
CA TYR A 293 -18.69 -4.37 -13.74
C TYR A 293 -19.62 -3.80 -12.66
N ALA A 294 -20.90 -4.19 -12.69
CA ALA A 294 -21.90 -3.93 -11.66
C ALA A 294 -21.72 -4.89 -10.47
N SER A 295 -20.54 -4.81 -9.85
CA SER A 295 -20.07 -5.63 -8.74
C SER A 295 -18.85 -4.98 -8.08
N PRO A 296 -18.43 -5.42 -6.87
CA PRO A 296 -17.23 -4.91 -6.21
C PRO A 296 -15.90 -5.23 -6.95
N PHE A 297 -15.95 -6.02 -8.01
CA PHE A 297 -14.79 -6.48 -8.77
C PHE A 297 -14.06 -5.35 -9.50
N ASP A 298 -12.73 -5.40 -9.50
CA ASP A 298 -11.87 -4.40 -10.14
C ASP A 298 -11.55 -4.74 -11.62
N GLY A 299 -12.18 -4.01 -12.55
CA GLY A 299 -11.89 -4.05 -13.99
C GLY A 299 -10.86 -3.00 -14.46
N ASP A 300 -10.30 -2.25 -13.53
CA ASP A 300 -9.53 -1.03 -13.76
C ASP A 300 -8.08 -1.20 -13.29
N GLY A 301 -7.90 -1.67 -12.05
CA GLY A 301 -6.64 -2.04 -11.39
C GLY A 301 -6.26 -1.12 -10.23
N HIS A 302 -6.77 0.12 -10.22
CA HIS A 302 -6.36 1.15 -9.25
C HIS A 302 -6.75 0.79 -7.80
N GLY A 303 -7.98 0.39 -7.54
CA GLY A 303 -8.44 -0.01 -6.20
C GLY A 303 -7.72 -1.24 -5.65
N THR A 304 -7.40 -2.21 -6.52
CA THR A 304 -6.51 -3.34 -6.18
C THR A 304 -5.12 -2.87 -5.77
N HIS A 305 -4.57 -1.86 -6.46
CA HIS A 305 -3.26 -1.28 -6.14
C HIS A 305 -3.27 -0.54 -4.79
N THR A 306 -4.24 0.35 -4.57
CA THR A 306 -4.32 1.18 -3.36
C THR A 306 -4.59 0.35 -2.10
N ALA A 307 -5.50 -0.63 -2.17
CA ALA A 307 -5.74 -1.58 -1.08
C ALA A 307 -4.49 -2.40 -0.75
N ALA A 308 -3.71 -2.82 -1.75
CA ALA A 308 -2.47 -3.56 -1.53
C ALA A 308 -1.35 -2.69 -0.93
N VAL A 309 -1.21 -1.41 -1.33
CA VAL A 309 -0.23 -0.47 -0.75
C VAL A 309 -0.51 -0.17 0.73
N ALA A 310 -1.78 -0.12 1.12
CA ALA A 310 -2.17 0.06 2.51
C ALA A 310 -2.02 -1.24 3.32
N ALA A 311 -2.53 -2.38 2.82
CA ALA A 311 -2.79 -3.55 3.65
C ALA A 311 -2.50 -4.96 3.06
N GLY A 312 -1.70 -5.16 1.99
CA GLY A 312 -1.34 -6.52 1.52
C GLY A 312 -0.46 -7.38 2.47
N ASN A 313 -0.53 -8.72 2.39
CA ASN A 313 0.19 -9.77 3.19
C ASN A 313 1.75 -9.81 3.06
N HIS A 314 2.52 -10.68 3.79
CA HIS A 314 4.01 -10.54 4.03
C HIS A 314 5.07 -11.69 3.63
N GLY A 315 6.27 -11.74 2.91
CA GLY A 315 7.12 -11.17 1.71
C GLY A 315 6.99 -11.48 0.11
N ILE A 316 6.06 -10.95 -0.78
CA ILE A 316 5.45 -11.36 -2.13
C ILE A 316 6.50 -11.71 -3.20
N PRO A 317 6.17 -12.45 -4.27
CA PRO A 317 6.93 -12.41 -5.51
C PRO A 317 6.23 -11.47 -6.53
N VAL A 318 6.71 -10.23 -6.66
CA VAL A 318 6.32 -9.31 -7.75
C VAL A 318 7.04 -9.77 -8.98
N ILE A 319 6.31 -10.55 -9.79
CA ILE A 319 6.76 -11.05 -11.07
C ILE A 319 5.93 -10.33 -12.13
N VAL A 320 6.61 -9.54 -12.97
CA VAL A 320 5.99 -8.78 -14.08
C VAL A 320 6.89 -8.89 -15.29
N ALA A 321 6.29 -9.12 -16.46
CA ALA A 321 6.99 -9.46 -17.68
C ALA A 321 7.96 -10.66 -17.55
N GLY A 322 7.70 -11.56 -16.58
CA GLY A 322 8.58 -12.69 -16.24
C GLY A 322 9.78 -12.33 -15.34
N HIS A 323 9.97 -11.06 -14.98
CA HIS A 323 11.07 -10.59 -14.15
C HIS A 323 10.64 -10.39 -12.69
N HIS A 324 11.50 -10.77 -11.75
CA HIS A 324 11.22 -10.67 -10.30
C HIS A 324 11.77 -9.35 -9.72
N PHE A 325 10.89 -8.37 -9.51
CA PHE A 325 11.26 -7.05 -8.96
C PHE A 325 11.34 -7.01 -7.42
N GLY A 326 11.06 -8.12 -6.76
CA GLY A 326 10.87 -8.21 -5.32
C GLY A 326 9.43 -8.58 -5.00
N ASN A 327 8.65 -7.66 -4.40
CA ASN A 327 7.52 -8.01 -3.55
C ASN A 327 6.37 -6.90 -3.50
N ALA A 328 5.11 -7.19 -3.11
CA ALA A 328 4.01 -6.28 -2.69
C ALA A 328 3.34 -6.64 -1.31
N SER A 329 3.29 -5.72 -0.32
CA SER A 329 2.58 -5.74 1.00
C SER A 329 2.01 -4.35 1.24
N GLY A 330 1.12 -4.27 2.22
CA GLY A 330 0.74 -3.03 2.86
C GLY A 330 1.76 -2.51 3.87
N MET A 331 1.57 -1.26 4.30
CA MET A 331 2.22 -0.73 5.50
C MET A 331 1.59 -1.31 6.79
N ALA A 332 0.34 -1.77 6.71
CA ALA A 332 -0.37 -2.49 7.76
C ALA A 332 -0.82 -3.88 7.25
N PRO A 333 0.10 -4.85 7.12
CA PRO A 333 -0.18 -6.17 6.51
C PRO A 333 -1.25 -7.00 7.22
N ARG A 334 -1.68 -6.63 8.43
CA ARG A 334 -2.74 -7.30 9.19
C ARG A 334 -4.01 -6.47 9.38
N SER A 335 -4.11 -5.25 8.86
CA SER A 335 -5.40 -4.56 8.81
C SER A 335 -6.38 -5.25 7.87
N HIS A 336 -7.64 -5.26 8.25
CA HIS A 336 -8.73 -5.78 7.44
C HIS A 336 -9.09 -4.74 6.37
N ILE A 337 -9.58 -5.21 5.23
CA ILE A 337 -9.90 -4.41 4.05
C ILE A 337 -11.41 -4.45 3.84
N ALA A 338 -12.04 -3.29 3.70
CA ALA A 338 -13.41 -3.14 3.26
C ALA A 338 -13.46 -2.27 2.00
N VAL A 339 -14.22 -2.66 0.97
CA VAL A 339 -14.17 -2.02 -0.36
C VAL A 339 -15.54 -1.50 -0.77
N TYR A 340 -15.57 -0.23 -1.17
CA TYR A 340 -16.77 0.52 -1.53
C TYR A 340 -16.56 1.12 -2.92
N LYS A 341 -16.79 0.31 -3.95
CA LYS A 341 -16.50 0.68 -5.33
C LYS A 341 -17.46 1.79 -5.80
N ALA A 342 -16.92 2.98 -6.01
CA ALA A 342 -17.66 4.15 -6.50
C ALA A 342 -17.08 4.74 -7.80
N LEU A 343 -15.91 4.25 -8.23
CA LEU A 343 -15.26 4.66 -9.48
C LEU A 343 -15.26 3.54 -10.54
N TYR A 344 -15.26 3.95 -11.80
CA TYR A 344 -15.27 3.13 -13.01
C TYR A 344 -14.42 3.85 -14.07
N LYS A 345 -13.55 3.13 -14.75
CA LYS A 345 -12.58 3.71 -15.70
C LYS A 345 -13.21 4.61 -16.78
N SER A 346 -14.40 4.24 -17.26
CA SER A 346 -15.10 4.86 -18.38
C SER A 346 -15.57 6.30 -18.12
N PHE A 347 -15.86 6.66 -16.86
CA PHE A 347 -16.41 7.97 -16.48
C PHE A 347 -15.88 8.54 -15.16
N GLY A 348 -14.96 7.85 -14.47
CA GLY A 348 -14.60 8.15 -13.09
C GLY A 348 -15.75 7.77 -12.16
N GLY A 349 -16.37 8.74 -11.49
CA GLY A 349 -17.50 8.48 -10.61
C GLY A 349 -18.29 9.74 -10.29
N PHE A 350 -19.51 9.56 -9.81
CA PHE A 350 -20.40 10.68 -9.47
C PHE A 350 -20.46 10.88 -7.96
N ALA A 351 -20.55 12.15 -7.53
CA ALA A 351 -20.57 12.51 -6.12
C ALA A 351 -21.68 11.80 -5.32
N ALA A 352 -22.81 11.46 -5.93
CA ALA A 352 -23.87 10.70 -5.28
C ALA A 352 -23.48 9.25 -4.96
N ASP A 353 -22.82 8.55 -5.90
CA ASP A 353 -22.34 7.18 -5.70
C ASP A 353 -21.15 7.16 -4.71
N VAL A 354 -20.28 8.18 -4.76
CA VAL A 354 -19.17 8.38 -3.81
C VAL A 354 -19.66 8.71 -2.39
N VAL A 355 -20.68 9.56 -2.22
CA VAL A 355 -21.26 9.85 -0.90
C VAL A 355 -21.96 8.61 -0.32
N ALA A 356 -22.69 7.85 -1.14
CA ALA A 356 -23.27 6.58 -0.70
C ALA A 356 -22.21 5.55 -0.25
N ALA A 357 -21.06 5.50 -0.94
CA ALA A 357 -19.93 4.67 -0.53
C ALA A 357 -19.31 5.11 0.81
N ILE A 358 -19.19 6.42 1.05
CA ILE A 358 -18.67 7.00 2.30
C ILE A 358 -19.64 6.76 3.46
N ASP A 359 -20.94 6.99 3.25
CA ASP A 359 -21.99 6.79 4.25
C ASP A 359 -22.10 5.30 4.65
N GLN A 360 -22.05 4.40 3.67
CA GLN A 360 -22.01 2.97 3.93
C GLN A 360 -20.74 2.53 4.67
N ALA A 361 -19.57 3.08 4.31
CA ALA A 361 -18.32 2.77 5.04
C ALA A 361 -18.39 3.23 6.51
N ALA A 362 -19.04 4.37 6.78
CA ALA A 362 -19.29 4.83 8.15
C ALA A 362 -20.32 3.97 8.89
N GLN A 363 -21.40 3.53 8.23
CA GLN A 363 -22.38 2.62 8.81
C GLN A 363 -21.80 1.24 9.12
N ASP A 364 -20.97 0.70 8.22
CA ASP A 364 -20.33 -0.60 8.35
C ASP A 364 -19.26 -0.63 9.46
N GLY A 365 -18.81 0.53 9.94
CA GLY A 365 -17.92 0.66 11.09
C GLY A 365 -16.42 0.57 10.77
N VAL A 366 -15.96 1.15 9.65
CA VAL A 366 -14.51 1.21 9.36
C VAL A 366 -13.77 2.21 10.26
N ASP A 367 -12.54 1.92 10.65
CA ASP A 367 -11.71 2.79 11.49
C ASP A 367 -11.08 3.96 10.71
N ILE A 368 -10.85 3.74 9.41
CA ILE A 368 -10.13 4.60 8.46
C ILE A 368 -10.84 4.56 7.10
N ILE A 369 -11.01 5.70 6.44
CA ILE A 369 -11.42 5.79 5.02
C ILE A 369 -10.24 6.32 4.20
N SER A 370 -9.83 5.54 3.19
CA SER A 370 -8.80 5.90 2.21
C SER A 370 -9.44 6.28 0.87
N LEU A 371 -9.18 7.52 0.43
CA LEU A 371 -9.70 8.12 -0.80
C LEU A 371 -8.54 8.49 -1.72
N SER A 372 -8.16 7.58 -2.61
CA SER A 372 -7.20 7.86 -3.68
C SER A 372 -7.84 8.61 -4.87
N ILE A 373 -8.81 9.48 -4.56
CA ILE A 373 -9.72 10.15 -5.48
C ILE A 373 -9.84 11.63 -5.10
N THR A 374 -10.01 12.51 -6.09
CA THR A 374 -10.27 13.94 -5.88
C THR A 374 -11.37 14.44 -6.82
N PRO A 375 -12.19 15.43 -6.43
CA PRO A 375 -13.11 16.11 -7.33
C PRO A 375 -12.39 16.63 -8.60
N ASN A 376 -12.96 16.38 -9.78
CA ASN A 376 -12.38 16.82 -11.05
C ASN A 376 -12.66 18.30 -11.40
N ARG A 377 -13.34 19.03 -10.51
CA ARG A 377 -13.67 20.45 -10.61
C ARG A 377 -13.70 21.06 -9.21
N ARG A 378 -13.34 22.34 -9.09
CA ARG A 378 -13.52 23.12 -7.85
C ARG A 378 -15.02 23.24 -7.54
N PRO A 379 -15.49 22.93 -6.32
CA PRO A 379 -16.88 23.17 -5.93
C PRO A 379 -17.22 24.67 -5.94
N PRO A 380 -18.38 25.08 -6.50
CA PRO A 380 -18.87 26.45 -6.38
C PRO A 380 -19.55 26.65 -5.02
N GLY A 381 -19.30 27.77 -4.36
CA GLY A 381 -19.92 28.10 -3.08
C GLY A 381 -19.17 29.19 -2.30
N VAL A 382 -19.49 29.33 -1.02
CA VAL A 382 -18.81 30.26 -0.10
C VAL A 382 -17.33 29.88 0.09
N ALA A 383 -17.06 28.58 0.22
CA ALA A 383 -15.73 28.00 0.40
C ALA A 383 -15.64 26.59 -0.23
N THR A 384 -14.43 26.13 -0.59
CA THR A 384 -14.19 24.87 -1.34
C THR A 384 -14.79 23.62 -0.69
N PHE A 385 -14.78 23.54 0.64
CA PHE A 385 -15.23 22.39 1.42
C PHE A 385 -16.76 22.27 1.58
N PHE A 386 -17.56 23.25 1.14
CA PHE A 386 -19.02 23.18 1.20
C PHE A 386 -19.64 22.33 0.07
N ASN A 387 -19.16 21.10 -0.09
CA ASN A 387 -19.65 20.14 -1.08
C ASN A 387 -20.08 18.81 -0.42
N PRO A 388 -20.93 17.98 -1.07
CA PRO A 388 -21.50 16.78 -0.46
C PRO A 388 -20.47 15.74 -0.01
N ILE A 389 -19.32 15.62 -0.69
CA ILE A 389 -18.28 14.64 -0.36
C ILE A 389 -17.57 15.07 0.92
N ASP A 390 -17.05 16.30 0.96
CA ASP A 390 -16.36 16.83 2.14
C ASP A 390 -17.26 16.90 3.38
N MET A 391 -18.56 17.19 3.22
CA MET A 391 -19.56 17.18 4.30
C MET A 391 -19.91 15.77 4.81
N ALA A 392 -19.96 14.77 3.91
CA ALA A 392 -20.07 13.36 4.32
C ALA A 392 -18.81 12.91 5.09
N LEU A 393 -17.62 13.36 4.67
CA LEU A 393 -16.36 13.05 5.35
C LEU A 393 -16.22 13.76 6.71
N LEU A 394 -16.78 14.96 6.88
CA LEU A 394 -16.93 15.58 8.20
C LEU A 394 -17.80 14.72 9.13
N SER A 395 -18.85 14.09 8.58
CA SER A 395 -19.74 13.20 9.33
C SER A 395 -19.07 11.87 9.68
N ALA A 396 -18.22 11.32 8.81
CA ALA A 396 -17.35 10.18 9.13
C ALA A 396 -16.34 10.54 10.25
N VAL A 397 -15.71 11.73 10.18
CA VAL A 397 -14.81 12.23 11.24
C VAL A 397 -15.55 12.44 12.57
N LYS A 398 -16.82 12.87 12.55
CA LYS A 398 -17.69 12.94 13.73
C LYS A 398 -17.93 11.56 14.36
N ALA A 399 -18.04 10.50 13.53
CA ALA A 399 -18.10 9.11 13.99
C ALA A 399 -16.74 8.55 14.47
N GLY A 400 -15.68 9.36 14.47
CA GLY A 400 -14.35 8.99 14.94
C GLY A 400 -13.44 8.35 13.88
N ILE A 401 -13.90 8.27 12.62
CA ILE A 401 -13.22 7.63 11.50
C ILE A 401 -12.13 8.56 10.95
N PHE A 402 -10.91 8.04 10.75
CA PHE A 402 -9.82 8.83 10.18
C PHE A 402 -9.91 8.85 8.64
N VAL A 403 -10.01 10.04 8.06
CA VAL A 403 -10.13 10.22 6.60
C VAL A 403 -8.80 10.66 6.01
N VAL A 404 -8.28 9.90 5.04
CA VAL A 404 -7.05 10.23 4.30
C VAL A 404 -7.34 10.31 2.80
N GLN A 405 -6.86 11.37 2.15
CA GLN A 405 -7.12 11.66 0.73
C GLN A 405 -5.86 12.03 -0.04
N ALA A 406 -5.80 11.66 -1.32
CA ALA A 406 -4.80 12.14 -2.27
C ALA A 406 -4.90 13.66 -2.50
N ALA A 407 -3.78 14.37 -2.64
CA ALA A 407 -3.78 15.81 -2.91
C ALA A 407 -4.18 16.20 -4.35
N GLY A 408 -4.00 15.28 -5.31
CA GLY A 408 -4.15 15.53 -6.75
C GLY A 408 -2.84 15.43 -7.51
N ASN A 409 -2.91 15.16 -8.82
CA ASN A 409 -1.75 14.93 -9.70
C ASN A 409 -1.51 16.09 -10.70
N THR A 410 -1.83 17.30 -10.26
CA THR A 410 -1.96 18.54 -11.07
C THR A 410 -0.91 19.62 -10.75
N GLY A 411 0.14 19.27 -10.00
CA GLY A 411 1.31 20.15 -9.77
C GLY A 411 2.15 20.40 -11.04
N PRO A 412 3.32 21.06 -10.96
CA PRO A 412 3.95 21.64 -9.76
C PRO A 412 3.51 23.09 -9.48
N SER A 413 2.55 23.62 -10.25
CA SER A 413 1.96 24.95 -10.02
C SER A 413 1.35 25.06 -8.62
N LEU A 414 1.41 26.27 -8.03
CA LEU A 414 0.67 26.59 -6.80
C LEU A 414 -0.84 26.48 -7.00
N THR A 415 -1.60 26.36 -5.91
CA THR A 415 -3.08 26.29 -5.90
C THR A 415 -3.66 25.23 -6.85
N SER A 416 -2.98 24.08 -6.98
CA SER A 416 -3.29 23.03 -7.97
C SER A 416 -4.00 21.80 -7.38
N MET A 417 -4.28 21.81 -6.08
CA MET A 417 -4.88 20.70 -5.33
C MET A 417 -6.41 20.68 -5.37
N PHE A 418 -6.97 19.55 -4.96
CA PHE A 418 -8.42 19.29 -4.95
C PHE A 418 -8.90 18.67 -3.61
N SER A 419 -8.14 18.84 -2.52
CA SER A 419 -8.44 18.27 -1.20
C SER A 419 -8.13 19.31 -0.12
N PHE A 420 -9.18 19.92 0.42
CA PHE A 420 -9.13 21.24 1.07
C PHE A 420 -9.49 21.21 2.55
N SER A 421 -10.48 20.40 2.93
CA SER A 421 -11.05 20.38 4.29
C SER A 421 -10.04 20.12 5.42
N PRO A 422 -10.14 20.84 6.56
CA PRO A 422 -9.25 20.66 7.71
C PRO A 422 -9.49 19.35 8.49
N TRP A 423 -10.62 18.66 8.28
CA TRP A 423 -10.91 17.34 8.83
C TRP A 423 -10.43 16.18 7.94
N ILE A 424 -10.00 16.45 6.70
CA ILE A 424 -9.41 15.45 5.78
C ILE A 424 -7.89 15.51 5.88
N PHE A 425 -7.22 14.37 6.01
CA PHE A 425 -5.76 14.30 5.99
C PHE A 425 -5.23 14.14 4.55
N THR A 426 -4.75 15.24 3.96
CA THR A 426 -4.38 15.32 2.53
C THR A 426 -2.91 14.98 2.30
N VAL A 427 -2.62 14.05 1.38
CA VAL A 427 -1.27 13.49 1.19
C VAL A 427 -0.71 13.82 -0.20
N GLY A 428 0.48 14.44 -0.22
CA GLY A 428 1.27 14.69 -1.43
C GLY A 428 2.24 13.55 -1.75
N ALA A 429 2.71 13.49 -3.01
CA ALA A 429 3.52 12.39 -3.52
C ALA A 429 5.02 12.74 -3.56
N ALA A 430 5.83 11.85 -2.98
CA ALA A 430 7.28 11.91 -3.03
C ALA A 430 7.90 10.67 -3.71
N SER A 431 9.15 10.81 -4.17
CA SER A 431 9.98 9.68 -4.56
C SER A 431 10.41 8.85 -3.34
N HIS A 432 10.71 7.57 -3.59
CA HIS A 432 11.60 6.77 -2.74
C HIS A 432 13.03 6.77 -3.33
N ASP A 433 14.00 6.25 -2.59
CA ASP A 433 15.40 6.09 -3.00
C ASP A 433 15.65 5.06 -4.12
N ARG A 434 14.73 4.11 -4.37
CA ARG A 434 14.92 3.08 -5.40
C ARG A 434 14.80 3.63 -6.83
N VAL A 435 15.85 3.41 -7.63
CA VAL A 435 15.91 3.73 -9.06
C VAL A 435 16.32 2.48 -9.85
N TYR A 436 15.79 2.30 -11.05
CA TYR A 436 16.23 1.26 -11.98
C TYR A 436 17.06 1.91 -13.08
N SER A 437 18.36 1.60 -13.14
CA SER A 437 19.28 2.20 -14.11
C SER A 437 19.24 1.42 -15.42
N ASN A 438 18.84 2.09 -16.51
CA ASN A 438 18.88 1.61 -17.88
C ASN A 438 19.65 2.64 -18.74
N SER A 439 20.32 2.20 -19.80
CA SER A 439 21.02 3.07 -20.75
C SER A 439 21.32 2.36 -22.06
N ILE A 440 21.68 3.13 -23.08
CA ILE A 440 22.20 2.61 -24.34
C ILE A 440 23.64 3.10 -24.55
N PHE A 441 24.55 2.17 -24.80
CA PHE A 441 25.95 2.45 -25.13
C PHE A 441 26.12 2.37 -26.65
N LEU A 442 26.56 3.46 -27.25
CA LEU A 442 26.70 3.64 -28.70
C LEU A 442 28.13 3.35 -29.17
N GLY A 443 28.28 2.95 -30.44
CA GLY A 443 29.58 2.63 -31.04
C GLY A 443 30.57 3.80 -31.15
N ASN A 444 30.14 5.03 -30.87
CA ASN A 444 30.99 6.22 -30.74
C ASN A 444 31.40 6.52 -29.28
N ASN A 445 31.28 5.55 -28.37
CA ASN A 445 31.53 5.64 -26.93
C ASN A 445 30.60 6.59 -26.14
N VAL A 446 29.55 7.14 -26.76
CA VAL A 446 28.52 7.89 -26.03
C VAL A 446 27.60 6.91 -25.30
N THR A 447 27.32 7.17 -24.03
CA THR A 447 26.28 6.46 -23.26
C THR A 447 25.11 7.40 -23.03
N ILE A 448 23.92 7.02 -23.50
CA ILE A 448 22.68 7.78 -23.29
C ILE A 448 21.89 7.11 -22.15
N PRO A 449 21.49 7.86 -21.10
CA PRO A 449 20.64 7.33 -20.04
C PRO A 449 19.21 7.05 -20.55
N GLY A 450 18.53 6.09 -19.94
CA GLY A 450 17.15 5.77 -20.26
C GLY A 450 16.39 5.15 -19.09
N VAL A 451 15.10 4.91 -19.32
CA VAL A 451 14.19 4.20 -18.43
C VAL A 451 13.68 2.92 -19.09
N GLY A 452 12.93 2.12 -18.35
CA GLY A 452 12.40 0.84 -18.81
C GLY A 452 13.00 -0.34 -18.05
N LEU A 453 12.16 -1.34 -17.78
CA LEU A 453 12.42 -2.44 -16.85
C LEU A 453 12.62 -3.74 -17.65
N ALA A 454 13.71 -3.75 -18.40
CA ALA A 454 14.09 -4.78 -19.35
C ALA A 454 15.47 -5.35 -18.99
N PRO A 455 15.86 -6.53 -19.50
CA PRO A 455 17.25 -6.98 -19.47
C PRO A 455 18.14 -6.14 -20.41
N GLY A 456 19.46 -6.19 -20.20
CA GLY A 456 20.43 -5.72 -21.19
C GLY A 456 20.57 -6.69 -22.37
N THR A 457 21.20 -6.23 -23.45
CA THR A 457 21.76 -7.13 -24.47
C THR A 457 23.09 -7.72 -23.99
N ASP A 458 23.60 -8.75 -24.68
CA ASP A 458 24.96 -9.29 -24.46
C ASP A 458 26.00 -8.16 -24.35
N GLU A 459 26.71 -8.12 -23.22
CA GLU A 459 27.69 -7.06 -22.94
C GLU A 459 28.90 -7.10 -23.89
N SER A 460 29.23 -8.27 -24.44
CA SER A 460 30.40 -8.47 -25.32
C SER A 460 30.20 -8.01 -26.76
N LYS A 461 28.94 -7.71 -27.15
CA LYS A 461 28.54 -7.50 -28.53
C LYS A 461 27.84 -6.16 -28.74
N LEU A 462 28.23 -5.47 -29.82
CA LEU A 462 27.46 -4.37 -30.39
C LEU A 462 26.56 -4.90 -31.51
N TYR A 463 25.35 -4.35 -31.58
CA TYR A 463 24.27 -4.73 -32.47
C TYR A 463 23.97 -3.55 -33.40
N LYS A 464 23.63 -3.79 -34.67
CA LYS A 464 23.24 -2.67 -35.56
C LYS A 464 21.96 -2.03 -35.05
N LEU A 465 21.89 -0.71 -35.13
CA LEU A 465 20.64 0.04 -34.98
C LEU A 465 19.93 0.09 -36.33
N ILE A 466 18.64 -0.24 -36.35
CA ILE A 466 17.76 -0.23 -37.52
C ILE A 466 16.53 0.60 -37.17
N HIS A 467 16.29 1.72 -37.86
CA HIS A 467 15.12 2.57 -37.63
C HIS A 467 13.90 2.06 -38.38
N ALA A 468 12.73 2.12 -37.75
CA ALA A 468 11.47 1.58 -38.27
C ALA A 468 11.18 2.03 -39.73
N HIS A 469 11.36 3.31 -40.06
CA HIS A 469 11.07 3.83 -41.39
C HIS A 469 12.09 3.39 -42.45
N HIS A 470 13.31 3.00 -42.03
CA HIS A 470 14.34 2.42 -42.90
C HIS A 470 14.27 0.89 -42.99
N ALA A 471 13.28 0.27 -42.34
CA ALA A 471 13.06 -1.17 -42.35
C ALA A 471 11.71 -1.58 -42.97
N LEU A 472 11.05 -0.67 -43.69
CA LEU A 472 9.79 -0.94 -44.38
C LEU A 472 9.97 -1.93 -45.54
N SER A 473 9.06 -2.89 -45.66
CA SER A 473 9.12 -3.92 -46.70
C SER A 473 8.63 -3.45 -48.09
N ASN A 474 8.06 -2.25 -48.19
CA ASN A 474 7.55 -1.62 -49.42
C ASN A 474 7.77 -0.10 -49.36
N ASP A 475 8.24 0.52 -50.45
CA ASP A 475 8.39 1.99 -50.59
C ASP A 475 7.02 2.74 -50.63
N THR A 476 5.88 2.04 -50.51
CA THR A 476 4.53 2.61 -50.69
C THR A 476 3.79 3.01 -49.41
N SER A 477 4.29 2.64 -48.23
CA SER A 477 3.82 3.20 -46.95
C SER A 477 4.38 4.61 -46.77
N VAL A 478 3.49 5.58 -46.52
CA VAL A 478 3.84 7.01 -46.36
C VAL A 478 4.91 7.17 -45.28
N ALA A 479 6.02 7.83 -45.63
CA ALA A 479 7.18 7.97 -44.74
C ALA A 479 6.90 8.79 -43.46
N ASP A 480 5.79 9.53 -43.41
CA ASP A 480 5.28 10.28 -42.24
C ASP A 480 4.22 9.52 -41.41
N ASP A 481 3.96 8.23 -41.67
CA ASP A 481 3.01 7.48 -40.82
C ASP A 481 3.60 7.25 -39.42
N MET A 482 3.17 8.09 -38.47
CA MET A 482 3.52 8.02 -37.05
C MET A 482 3.24 6.64 -36.45
N TYR A 483 2.28 5.86 -36.95
CA TYR A 483 2.01 4.49 -36.46
C TYR A 483 3.07 3.46 -36.90
N VAL A 484 3.77 3.70 -38.02
CA VAL A 484 4.92 2.90 -38.46
C VAL A 484 6.11 3.13 -37.54
N GLY A 485 6.45 4.38 -37.23
CA GLY A 485 7.56 4.73 -36.35
C GLY A 485 7.47 4.09 -34.97
N GLU A 486 6.25 3.90 -34.48
CA GLU A 486 5.94 3.29 -33.18
C GLU A 486 5.96 1.76 -33.17
N CYS A 487 6.33 1.10 -34.28
CA CYS A 487 6.52 -0.35 -34.37
C CYS A 487 5.29 -1.21 -34.00
N GLN A 488 4.07 -0.72 -34.22
CA GLN A 488 2.85 -1.38 -33.72
C GLN A 488 2.32 -2.54 -34.61
N ASP A 489 2.93 -2.82 -35.77
CA ASP A 489 2.56 -3.91 -36.67
C ASP A 489 3.79 -4.54 -37.34
N ALA A 490 4.06 -5.81 -37.05
CA ALA A 490 5.19 -6.56 -37.61
C ALA A 490 5.10 -6.77 -39.13
N ASN A 491 3.91 -6.73 -39.73
CA ASN A 491 3.71 -7.01 -41.15
C ASN A 491 4.18 -5.88 -42.09
N LYS A 492 4.65 -4.76 -41.52
CA LYS A 492 5.19 -3.61 -42.28
C LYS A 492 6.67 -3.70 -42.58
N PHE A 493 7.41 -4.58 -41.90
CA PHE A 493 8.87 -4.52 -41.83
C PHE A 493 9.58 -5.70 -42.50
N ASP A 494 10.73 -5.41 -43.10
CA ASP A 494 11.70 -6.42 -43.52
C ASP A 494 12.28 -7.12 -42.28
N LYS A 495 11.91 -8.40 -42.13
CA LYS A 495 12.36 -9.25 -41.04
C LYS A 495 13.84 -9.58 -41.12
N ASP A 496 14.40 -9.83 -42.31
CA ASP A 496 15.80 -10.25 -42.41
C ASP A 496 16.78 -9.08 -42.21
N LEU A 497 16.34 -7.83 -42.40
CA LEU A 497 17.10 -6.65 -41.95
C LEU A 497 17.13 -6.50 -40.41
N ILE A 498 15.99 -6.74 -39.74
CA ILE A 498 15.83 -6.52 -38.29
C ILE A 498 16.39 -7.69 -37.45
N LYS A 499 16.33 -8.92 -37.98
CA LYS A 499 16.72 -10.16 -37.31
C LYS A 499 18.14 -10.10 -36.73
N GLY A 500 18.23 -10.22 -35.41
CA GLY A 500 19.49 -10.17 -34.66
C GLY A 500 20.09 -8.76 -34.49
N ASN A 501 19.37 -7.70 -34.85
CA ASN A 501 19.75 -6.29 -34.69
C ASN A 501 18.81 -5.57 -33.69
N LEU A 502 19.10 -4.32 -33.35
CA LEU A 502 18.25 -3.48 -32.48
C LEU A 502 17.26 -2.67 -33.34
N LEU A 503 15.97 -2.78 -33.04
CA LEU A 503 14.92 -1.99 -33.69
C LEU A 503 14.72 -0.66 -32.93
N MET A 504 14.92 0.47 -33.61
CA MET A 504 14.61 1.80 -33.10
C MET A 504 13.18 2.20 -33.48
N CYS A 505 12.39 2.53 -32.46
CA CYS A 505 11.00 2.97 -32.56
C CYS A 505 10.86 4.39 -31.96
N SER A 506 10.01 5.22 -32.54
CA SER A 506 9.57 6.45 -31.87
C SER A 506 8.52 6.13 -30.80
N TYR A 507 8.28 7.07 -29.89
CA TYR A 507 7.02 7.16 -29.15
C TYR A 507 6.43 8.56 -29.26
N SER A 508 5.13 8.64 -29.59
CA SER A 508 4.40 9.89 -29.84
C SER A 508 3.26 10.12 -28.83
N ILE A 509 2.47 11.17 -29.07
CA ILE A 509 1.18 11.43 -28.42
C ILE A 509 0.23 10.22 -28.45
N ARG A 510 0.36 9.29 -29.41
CA ARG A 510 -0.47 8.08 -29.49
C ARG A 510 -0.31 7.14 -28.29
N PHE A 511 0.85 7.13 -27.62
CA PHE A 511 1.03 6.40 -26.37
C PHE A 511 0.23 7.04 -25.22
N VAL A 512 0.16 8.38 -25.17
CA VAL A 512 -0.68 9.12 -24.20
C VAL A 512 -2.16 8.81 -24.40
N LEU A 513 -2.58 8.62 -25.66
CA LEU A 513 -3.95 8.26 -26.05
C LEU A 513 -4.25 6.75 -25.95
N GLY A 514 -3.30 5.92 -25.52
CA GLY A 514 -3.45 4.45 -25.48
C GLY A 514 -3.62 3.76 -26.84
N LEU A 515 -3.36 4.48 -27.95
CA LEU A 515 -3.48 3.99 -29.33
C LEU A 515 -2.25 3.21 -29.81
N SER A 516 -1.17 3.26 -29.02
CA SER A 516 0.12 2.58 -29.23
C SER A 516 0.70 2.21 -27.86
N THR A 517 1.40 1.07 -27.74
CA THR A 517 1.99 0.61 -26.46
C THR A 517 3.41 0.05 -26.62
N ILE A 518 4.19 0.13 -25.54
CA ILE A 518 5.57 -0.39 -25.44
C ILE A 518 5.53 -1.91 -25.47
N LYS A 519 4.56 -2.53 -24.79
CA LYS A 519 4.29 -3.97 -24.84
C LYS A 519 4.09 -4.46 -26.28
N ARG A 520 3.20 -3.83 -27.05
CA ARG A 520 2.92 -4.22 -28.45
C ARG A 520 4.12 -4.00 -29.38
N ALA A 521 4.84 -2.89 -29.23
CA ALA A 521 6.08 -2.67 -29.99
C ALA A 521 7.18 -3.69 -29.67
N SER A 522 7.29 -4.12 -28.40
CA SER A 522 8.19 -5.20 -27.97
C SER A 522 7.76 -6.55 -28.57
N GLU A 523 6.46 -6.84 -28.63
CA GLU A 523 5.92 -8.04 -29.28
C GLU A 523 6.18 -8.04 -30.79
N THR A 524 6.06 -6.89 -31.48
CA THR A 524 6.49 -6.69 -32.87
C THR A 524 7.99 -6.99 -33.05
N ALA A 525 8.85 -6.36 -32.24
CA ALA A 525 10.30 -6.54 -32.32
C ALA A 525 10.71 -8.01 -32.10
N LYS A 526 10.04 -8.71 -31.17
CA LYS A 526 10.22 -10.15 -30.92
C LYS A 526 9.77 -11.00 -32.12
N ASN A 527 8.64 -10.69 -32.74
CA ASN A 527 8.13 -11.40 -33.92
C ASN A 527 9.06 -11.23 -35.14
N LEU A 528 9.71 -10.07 -35.26
CA LEU A 528 10.76 -9.77 -36.24
C LEU A 528 12.13 -10.37 -35.86
N SER A 529 12.23 -11.01 -34.70
CA SER A 529 13.47 -11.63 -34.18
C SER A 529 14.60 -10.63 -33.96
N ALA A 530 14.27 -9.39 -33.59
CA ALA A 530 15.21 -8.38 -33.12
C ALA A 530 15.93 -8.83 -31.83
N ALA A 531 17.16 -8.37 -31.64
CA ALA A 531 17.94 -8.58 -30.41
C ALA A 531 17.46 -7.71 -29.24
N GLY A 532 16.73 -6.63 -29.52
CA GLY A 532 16.23 -5.66 -28.55
C GLY A 532 15.53 -4.49 -29.22
N VAL A 533 14.92 -3.62 -28.42
CA VAL A 533 14.15 -2.44 -28.88
C VAL A 533 14.63 -1.15 -28.21
N VAL A 534 14.68 -0.06 -28.97
CA VAL A 534 15.17 1.25 -28.52
C VAL A 534 14.09 2.28 -28.81
N PHE A 535 13.42 2.77 -27.77
CA PHE A 535 12.40 3.81 -27.88
C PHE A 535 13.04 5.19 -27.70
N TYR A 536 12.87 6.08 -28.69
CA TYR A 536 13.28 7.47 -28.61
C TYR A 536 12.06 8.40 -28.65
N MET A 537 12.15 9.55 -27.97
CA MET A 537 11.05 10.50 -27.96
C MET A 537 10.97 11.25 -29.27
N ASP A 538 9.78 11.29 -29.87
CA ASP A 538 9.52 12.11 -31.04
C ASP A 538 9.67 13.61 -30.70
N PRO A 539 10.35 14.44 -31.52
CA PRO A 539 10.64 15.84 -31.20
C PRO A 539 9.40 16.75 -31.13
N TYR A 540 8.23 16.31 -31.61
CA TYR A 540 6.96 17.03 -31.48
C TYR A 540 6.23 16.72 -30.15
N VAL A 541 6.69 15.73 -29.38
CA VAL A 541 6.20 15.47 -28.01
C VAL A 541 6.88 16.42 -27.03
N ILE A 542 6.10 17.27 -26.37
CA ILE A 542 6.58 18.22 -25.37
C ILE A 542 5.87 17.94 -24.04
N GLY A 543 6.65 17.80 -22.96
CA GLY A 543 6.12 17.71 -21.58
C GLY A 543 5.58 16.34 -21.14
N PHE A 544 5.62 15.32 -22.01
CA PHE A 544 5.28 13.94 -21.66
C PHE A 544 6.54 13.06 -21.57
N GLN A 545 6.64 12.26 -20.51
CA GLN A 545 7.67 11.24 -20.33
C GLN A 545 6.98 9.90 -20.02
N LEU A 546 7.44 8.82 -20.65
CA LEU A 546 6.96 7.47 -20.35
C LEU A 546 7.51 7.00 -19.00
N ASN A 547 6.64 6.44 -18.15
CA ASN A 547 7.06 5.71 -16.96
C ASN A 547 7.88 4.46 -17.33
N PRO A 548 8.72 3.91 -16.44
CA PRO A 548 9.51 2.70 -16.72
C PRO A 548 8.61 1.46 -16.95
N VAL A 549 8.46 1.01 -18.20
CA VAL A 549 7.66 -0.16 -18.57
C VAL A 549 8.49 -1.46 -18.52
N PRO A 550 7.97 -2.57 -17.95
CA PRO A 550 8.59 -3.91 -18.05
C PRO A 550 8.56 -4.52 -19.46
N MET A 551 9.67 -5.11 -19.89
CA MET A 551 9.79 -5.71 -21.22
C MET A 551 10.33 -7.14 -21.19
N LYS A 552 9.72 -8.03 -21.98
CA LYS A 552 10.07 -9.47 -22.09
C LYS A 552 11.31 -9.74 -22.95
N MET A 553 11.96 -8.69 -23.45
CA MET A 553 13.19 -8.70 -24.27
C MET A 553 14.04 -7.46 -23.96
N PRO A 554 15.31 -7.38 -24.39
CA PRO A 554 16.14 -6.22 -24.12
C PRO A 554 15.55 -4.92 -24.67
N GLY A 555 15.53 -3.87 -23.84
CA GLY A 555 14.72 -2.69 -24.11
C GLY A 555 15.15 -1.44 -23.34
N VAL A 556 15.04 -0.27 -23.96
CA VAL A 556 15.36 1.02 -23.35
C VAL A 556 14.45 2.12 -23.91
N ILE A 557 14.06 3.07 -23.06
CA ILE A 557 13.24 4.23 -23.40
C ILE A 557 14.01 5.50 -23.05
N ILE A 558 14.27 6.35 -24.04
CA ILE A 558 14.99 7.61 -23.84
C ILE A 558 13.97 8.71 -23.52
N GLY A 559 13.77 8.98 -22.23
CA GLY A 559 12.81 9.96 -21.70
C GLY A 559 13.13 11.44 -21.96
N SER A 560 14.16 11.73 -22.76
CA SER A 560 14.74 13.06 -22.95
C SER A 560 14.72 13.48 -24.42
N ALA A 561 14.20 14.67 -24.69
CA ALA A 561 14.18 15.27 -26.03
C ALA A 561 15.59 15.55 -26.56
N ASN A 562 16.53 15.89 -25.68
CA ASN A 562 17.90 16.20 -26.06
C ASN A 562 18.66 14.91 -26.43
N ASP A 563 18.52 13.87 -25.60
CA ASP A 563 19.25 12.62 -25.81
C ASP A 563 18.65 11.81 -26.97
N SER A 564 17.35 11.93 -27.21
CA SER A 564 16.70 11.41 -28.43
C SER A 564 17.24 12.08 -29.69
N LYS A 565 17.53 13.39 -29.66
CA LYS A 565 18.21 14.09 -30.77
C LYS A 565 19.65 13.60 -30.96
N ILE A 566 20.40 13.38 -29.87
CA ILE A 566 21.78 12.83 -29.94
C ILE A 566 21.77 11.43 -30.57
N LEU A 567 20.84 10.55 -30.17
CA LEU A 567 20.69 9.22 -30.79
C LEU A 567 20.37 9.32 -32.28
N MET A 568 19.40 10.15 -32.68
CA MET A 568 19.02 10.30 -34.08
C MET A 568 20.12 10.94 -34.94
N GLN A 569 20.90 11.87 -34.37
CA GLN A 569 22.10 12.42 -35.03
C GLN A 569 23.18 11.36 -35.24
N TYR A 570 23.48 10.55 -34.21
CA TYR A 570 24.42 9.42 -34.34
C TYR A 570 23.95 8.41 -35.38
N TYR A 571 22.66 8.06 -35.35
CA TYR A 571 22.07 7.12 -36.31
C TYR A 571 22.20 7.62 -37.75
N ASN A 572 21.71 8.84 -38.04
CA ASN A 572 21.71 9.42 -39.38
C ASN A 572 23.11 9.68 -39.93
N SER A 573 24.07 10.10 -39.09
CA SER A 573 25.47 10.29 -39.50
C SER A 573 26.24 8.98 -39.75
N SER A 574 25.66 7.84 -39.38
CA SER A 574 26.23 6.50 -39.58
C SER A 574 25.52 5.70 -40.69
N LEU A 575 24.76 6.36 -41.58
CA LEU A 575 24.15 5.76 -42.75
C LEU A 575 25.04 5.94 -43.98
N GLU A 576 25.39 4.84 -44.64
CA GLU A 576 26.00 4.87 -45.97
C GLU A 576 24.89 4.80 -47.02
N MET A 577 24.81 5.86 -47.84
CA MET A 577 23.81 6.04 -48.89
C MET A 577 24.44 5.90 -50.27
N ASP A 578 23.78 5.22 -51.20
CA ASP A 578 24.18 5.26 -52.61
C ASP A 578 24.02 6.69 -53.17
N ALA A 579 25.03 7.14 -53.91
CA ALA A 579 25.10 8.50 -54.42
C ALA A 579 24.00 8.80 -55.45
N VAL A 580 23.55 7.79 -56.20
CA VAL A 580 22.61 7.94 -57.32
C VAL A 580 21.17 7.67 -56.91
N SER A 581 20.88 6.47 -56.42
CA SER A 581 19.53 6.01 -56.04
C SER A 581 19.02 6.56 -54.71
N LYS A 582 19.90 7.14 -53.89
CA LYS A 582 19.63 7.61 -52.51
C LYS A 582 19.08 6.52 -51.57
N LYS A 583 19.24 5.24 -51.90
CA LYS A 583 18.92 4.14 -50.99
C LYS A 583 20.08 3.87 -50.01
N ILE A 584 19.75 3.42 -48.81
CA ILE A 584 20.73 3.01 -47.79
C ILE A 584 21.41 1.73 -48.28
N VAL A 585 22.74 1.75 -48.42
CA VAL A 585 23.54 0.57 -48.76
C VAL A 585 24.12 -0.10 -47.52
N LYS A 586 24.33 0.63 -46.42
CA LYS A 586 24.84 0.06 -45.17
C LYS A 586 24.48 0.88 -43.93
N PHE A 587 24.00 0.17 -42.92
CA PHE A 587 23.75 0.68 -41.57
C PHE A 587 25.03 0.52 -40.73
N GLY A 588 25.74 1.63 -40.48
CA GLY A 588 26.95 1.69 -39.66
C GLY A 588 26.70 1.99 -38.18
N ALA A 589 25.51 2.48 -37.81
CA ALA A 589 25.12 2.73 -36.43
C ALA A 589 25.07 1.43 -35.63
N VAL A 590 25.76 1.35 -34.50
CA VAL A 590 25.77 0.18 -33.61
C VAL A 590 25.65 0.57 -32.14
N ALA A 591 25.04 -0.29 -31.33
CA ALA A 591 24.83 -0.06 -29.90
C ALA A 591 24.65 -1.36 -29.10
N ARG A 592 24.62 -1.25 -27.77
CA ARG A 592 24.15 -2.28 -26.82
C ARG A 592 23.27 -1.64 -25.74
N ILE A 593 22.26 -2.37 -25.26
CA ILE A 593 21.36 -1.95 -24.17
C ILE A 593 21.93 -2.45 -22.84
N CYS A 594 21.95 -1.59 -21.83
CA CYS A 594 22.67 -1.78 -20.57
C CYS A 594 21.71 -1.65 -19.36
N GLY A 595 21.55 -2.72 -18.57
CA GLY A 595 20.80 -2.67 -17.32
C GLY A 595 19.28 -2.79 -17.49
N GLY A 596 18.52 -2.12 -16.61
CA GLY A 596 17.05 -2.08 -16.58
C GLY A 596 16.39 -2.87 -15.44
N LEU A 597 16.78 -4.12 -15.17
CA LEU A 597 16.16 -4.93 -14.09
C LEU A 597 16.74 -4.70 -12.69
N LYS A 598 18.00 -4.25 -12.58
CA LYS A 598 18.67 -4.12 -11.29
C LYS A 598 18.23 -2.85 -10.56
N ALA A 599 17.61 -3.02 -9.39
CA ALA A 599 17.34 -1.93 -8.47
C ALA A 599 18.64 -1.39 -7.85
N ASN A 600 18.83 -0.08 -7.95
CA ASN A 600 19.85 0.71 -7.26
C ASN A 600 19.15 1.66 -6.26
N TYR A 601 19.88 2.18 -5.27
CA TYR A 601 19.31 3.03 -4.21
C TYR A 601 20.12 4.32 -4.05
N GLY A 602 19.47 5.47 -4.21
CA GLY A 602 20.09 6.79 -4.09
C GLY A 602 20.05 7.36 -2.67
N SER A 603 20.94 8.30 -2.37
CA SER A 603 20.94 9.04 -1.10
C SER A 603 20.01 10.27 -1.09
N VAL A 604 19.67 10.81 -2.27
CA VAL A 604 18.93 12.07 -2.42
C VAL A 604 17.43 11.81 -2.60
N ALA A 605 16.82 11.21 -1.58
CA ALA A 605 15.39 10.93 -1.49
C ALA A 605 14.92 10.98 -0.02
N PRO A 606 13.65 11.35 0.25
CA PRO A 606 12.57 11.67 -0.70
C PRO A 606 12.71 13.04 -1.39
N LYS A 607 12.12 13.17 -2.58
CA LYS A 607 11.88 14.44 -3.30
C LYS A 607 10.40 14.59 -3.63
N VAL A 608 9.88 15.82 -3.66
CA VAL A 608 8.48 16.10 -4.02
C VAL A 608 8.30 16.05 -5.54
N MET A 609 7.48 15.12 -6.02
CA MET A 609 7.32 14.84 -7.44
C MET A 609 6.62 15.99 -8.17
N TYR A 610 7.04 16.30 -9.41
CA TYR A 610 6.48 17.42 -10.18
C TYR A 610 4.95 17.38 -10.27
N TYR A 611 4.36 16.20 -10.51
CA TYR A 611 2.91 16.02 -10.60
C TYR A 611 2.15 16.21 -9.28
N SER A 612 2.79 16.05 -8.11
CA SER A 612 2.09 16.21 -6.83
C SER A 612 1.48 17.61 -6.75
N ALA A 613 0.18 17.72 -6.53
CA ALA A 613 -0.47 19.02 -6.39
C ALA A 613 0.07 19.81 -5.19
N ARG A 614 0.04 21.14 -5.30
CA ARG A 614 0.66 22.10 -4.36
C ARG A 614 -0.37 23.08 -3.82
N GLY A 615 -0.15 23.51 -2.58
CA GLY A 615 -0.95 24.53 -1.91
C GLY A 615 -0.66 25.95 -2.43
N PRO A 616 -1.21 26.99 -1.77
CA PRO A 616 -2.25 26.90 -0.73
C PRO A 616 -3.60 26.42 -1.31
N ASP A 617 -4.64 26.43 -0.49
CA ASP A 617 -6.04 26.45 -0.99
C ASP A 617 -6.19 27.64 -1.98
N PRO A 618 -6.78 27.47 -3.18
CA PRO A 618 -7.11 28.57 -4.07
C PRO A 618 -8.04 29.60 -3.41
N GLU A 619 -8.05 30.84 -3.92
CA GLU A 619 -8.82 31.95 -3.33
C GLU A 619 -10.32 31.60 -3.20
N ASP A 620 -10.76 31.30 -1.97
CA ASP A 620 -12.17 31.26 -1.56
C ASP A 620 -12.77 32.66 -1.48
N SER A 621 -14.09 32.78 -1.25
CA SER A 621 -14.80 34.07 -1.24
C SER A 621 -14.14 35.11 -0.33
N PHE A 622 -13.58 34.65 0.80
CA PHE A 622 -12.71 35.43 1.69
C PHE A 622 -11.55 34.52 2.15
N PRO A 623 -10.39 34.50 1.46
CA PRO A 623 -9.37 33.45 1.68
C PRO A 623 -8.75 33.46 3.09
N HIS A 624 -8.80 34.61 3.77
CA HIS A 624 -8.28 34.79 5.12
C HIS A 624 -9.14 34.19 6.25
N GLU A 625 -10.35 33.72 5.92
CA GLU A 625 -11.23 33.01 6.86
C GLU A 625 -10.96 31.50 6.80
N ALA A 626 -10.60 30.99 5.61
CA ALA A 626 -10.38 29.57 5.28
C ALA A 626 -8.89 29.14 5.29
N ASP A 627 -8.01 29.88 5.98
CA ASP A 627 -6.55 29.68 5.95
C ASP A 627 -6.07 28.34 6.59
N ILE A 628 -6.08 27.25 5.81
CA ILE A 628 -5.61 25.90 6.21
C ILE A 628 -4.29 25.55 5.49
N LEU A 629 -3.38 24.81 6.15
CA LEU A 629 -2.19 24.26 5.47
C LEU A 629 -2.55 22.99 4.69
N LYS A 630 -2.22 22.98 3.40
CA LYS A 630 -2.30 21.81 2.53
C LYS A 630 -1.05 21.71 1.61
N PRO A 631 -0.61 20.50 1.20
CA PRO A 631 -1.04 19.20 1.76
C PRO A 631 -0.68 19.09 3.24
N ASN A 632 -1.16 18.06 3.95
CA ASN A 632 -0.81 17.85 5.35
C ASN A 632 0.57 17.19 5.49
N LEU A 633 0.93 16.28 4.57
CA LEU A 633 2.12 15.43 4.66
C LEU A 633 2.53 14.89 3.28
N LEU A 634 3.78 14.42 3.15
CA LEU A 634 4.24 13.58 2.03
C LEU A 634 4.42 12.11 2.40
N ALA A 635 4.15 11.23 1.45
CA ALA A 635 4.47 9.79 1.52
C ALA A 635 4.96 9.28 0.14
N PRO A 636 5.52 8.05 0.05
CA PRO A 636 5.97 7.48 -1.21
C PRO A 636 4.82 7.37 -2.22
N GLY A 637 4.92 8.11 -3.32
CA GLY A 637 3.89 8.16 -4.37
C GLY A 637 4.41 7.90 -5.77
N SER A 638 5.73 7.78 -5.98
CA SER A 638 6.31 7.51 -7.30
C SER A 638 6.88 6.10 -7.43
N PHE A 639 6.59 5.43 -8.54
CA PHE A 639 7.12 4.11 -8.90
C PHE A 639 6.89 3.05 -7.82
N ILE A 640 5.63 2.93 -7.40
CA ILE A 640 5.17 2.02 -6.35
C ILE A 640 4.72 0.69 -6.97
N TRP A 641 5.38 -0.41 -6.59
CA TRP A 641 4.99 -1.77 -6.95
C TRP A 641 3.94 -2.28 -5.96
N ALA A 642 2.72 -2.55 -6.43
CA ALA A 642 1.68 -3.22 -5.67
C ALA A 642 0.79 -4.09 -6.59
N ALA A 643 -0.21 -4.75 -6.00
CA ALA A 643 -1.11 -5.65 -6.72
C ALA A 643 -1.82 -4.94 -7.89
N TRP A 644 -2.21 -5.72 -8.89
CA TRP A 644 -3.01 -5.27 -10.02
C TRP A 644 -4.02 -6.36 -10.37
N SER A 645 -5.24 -5.96 -10.73
CA SER A 645 -6.21 -6.87 -11.35
C SER A 645 -5.64 -7.33 -12.69
N SER A 646 -5.59 -8.64 -12.96
CA SER A 646 -5.01 -9.13 -14.23
C SER A 646 -5.80 -8.67 -15.46
N VAL A 647 -7.06 -8.28 -15.28
CA VAL A 647 -7.92 -7.66 -16.30
C VAL A 647 -8.03 -6.14 -16.14
N GLY A 648 -7.31 -5.55 -15.18
CA GLY A 648 -7.27 -4.12 -14.90
C GLY A 648 -6.73 -3.33 -16.10
N THR A 649 -7.61 -2.57 -16.74
CA THR A 649 -7.29 -1.93 -18.02
C THR A 649 -6.73 -0.52 -17.92
N GLU A 650 -6.64 0.11 -16.74
CA GLU A 650 -6.22 1.52 -16.60
C GLU A 650 -4.79 1.77 -17.13
N SER A 651 -3.90 0.78 -17.00
CA SER A 651 -2.59 0.79 -17.66
C SER A 651 -2.46 -0.39 -18.63
N ALA A 652 -2.52 -0.10 -19.93
CA ALA A 652 -2.44 -1.11 -20.99
C ALA A 652 -1.11 -1.90 -20.98
N GLU A 653 -0.04 -1.32 -20.43
CA GLU A 653 1.28 -1.95 -20.29
C GLU A 653 1.29 -3.07 -19.22
N PHE A 654 0.40 -3.01 -18.22
CA PHE A 654 0.25 -4.02 -17.15
C PHE A 654 -0.93 -4.98 -17.38
N LEU A 655 -1.68 -4.85 -18.49
CA LEU A 655 -2.79 -5.75 -18.81
C LEU A 655 -2.31 -7.20 -18.92
N GLY A 656 -2.92 -8.12 -18.16
CA GLY A 656 -2.53 -9.52 -18.06
C GLY A 656 -1.37 -9.81 -17.09
N GLU A 657 -0.92 -8.84 -16.31
CA GLU A 657 0.10 -8.98 -15.27
C GLU A 657 -0.52 -8.69 -13.89
N ASN A 658 -0.08 -9.38 -12.84
CA ASN A 658 -0.72 -9.31 -11.49
C ASN A 658 -0.19 -8.16 -10.61
N PHE A 659 0.75 -7.36 -11.11
CA PHE A 659 1.33 -6.23 -10.37
C PHE A 659 1.64 -5.08 -11.34
N ALA A 660 1.46 -3.86 -10.86
CA ALA A 660 1.73 -2.63 -11.62
C ALA A 660 2.66 -1.68 -10.88
N LEU A 661 3.44 -0.92 -11.65
CA LEU A 661 4.31 0.13 -11.16
C LEU A 661 3.63 1.49 -11.38
N MET A 662 2.90 1.96 -10.37
CA MET A 662 2.09 3.18 -10.48
C MET A 662 2.76 4.38 -9.80
N SER A 663 2.41 5.57 -10.28
CA SER A 663 2.87 6.87 -9.76
C SER A 663 1.68 7.82 -9.61
N GLY A 664 1.53 8.44 -8.44
CA GLY A 664 0.46 9.38 -8.12
C GLY A 664 0.33 9.65 -6.62
N THR A 665 -0.34 10.75 -6.27
CA THR A 665 -0.82 10.99 -4.89
C THR A 665 -1.79 9.89 -4.43
N SER A 666 -2.48 9.26 -5.38
CA SER A 666 -3.24 8.01 -5.22
C SER A 666 -2.48 6.84 -4.60
N MET A 667 -1.15 6.78 -4.75
CA MET A 667 -0.31 5.77 -4.10
C MET A 667 0.30 6.28 -2.78
N ALA A 668 0.38 7.60 -2.59
CA ALA A 668 0.86 8.20 -1.34
C ALA A 668 -0.20 8.14 -0.22
N ALA A 669 -1.47 8.40 -0.53
CA ALA A 669 -2.59 8.28 0.42
C ALA A 669 -2.70 6.91 1.12
N PRO A 670 -2.68 5.75 0.42
CA PRO A 670 -2.78 4.44 1.06
C PRO A 670 -1.54 4.06 1.89
N HIS A 671 -0.35 4.61 1.61
CA HIS A 671 0.78 4.47 2.55
C HIS A 671 0.41 5.08 3.91
N VAL A 672 -0.16 6.29 3.90
CA VAL A 672 -0.60 6.97 5.14
C VAL A 672 -1.82 6.28 5.76
N ALA A 673 -2.74 5.70 4.97
CA ALA A 673 -3.84 4.88 5.49
C ALA A 673 -3.34 3.68 6.31
N GLY A 674 -2.35 2.94 5.79
CA GLY A 674 -1.73 1.83 6.52
C GLY A 674 -0.97 2.31 7.77
N LEU A 675 -0.25 3.43 7.71
CA LEU A 675 0.42 3.98 8.89
C LEU A 675 -0.57 4.49 9.96
N ALA A 676 -1.68 5.10 9.56
CA ALA A 676 -2.77 5.46 10.45
C ALA A 676 -3.40 4.22 11.12
N ALA A 677 -3.40 3.06 10.46
CA ALA A 677 -3.88 1.82 11.07
C ALA A 677 -2.94 1.30 12.17
N LEU A 678 -1.61 1.46 12.02
CA LEU A 678 -0.66 1.17 13.11
C LEU A 678 -0.90 2.12 14.30
N ILE A 679 -1.14 3.41 14.04
CA ILE A 679 -1.45 4.40 15.09
C ILE A 679 -2.78 4.09 15.78
N ARG A 680 -3.82 3.67 15.04
CA ARG A 680 -5.11 3.21 15.61
C ARG A 680 -4.92 1.94 16.45
N GLN A 681 -4.13 0.98 15.99
CA GLN A 681 -3.86 -0.25 16.75
C GLN A 681 -3.20 0.07 18.09
N LYS A 682 -2.17 0.94 18.09
CA LYS A 682 -1.43 1.33 19.29
C LYS A 682 -2.23 2.28 20.21
N PHE A 683 -3.07 3.12 19.63
CA PHE A 683 -3.90 4.10 20.34
C PHE A 683 -5.38 4.06 19.89
N PRO A 684 -6.16 3.03 20.27
CA PRO A 684 -7.54 2.84 19.78
C PRO A 684 -8.44 4.07 19.99
N ASN A 685 -8.26 4.75 21.13
CA ASN A 685 -9.06 5.90 21.56
C ASN A 685 -8.60 7.25 20.97
N PHE A 686 -7.65 7.29 20.02
CA PHE A 686 -7.29 8.54 19.36
C PHE A 686 -8.43 9.05 18.44
N SER A 687 -8.68 10.35 18.47
CA SER A 687 -9.53 11.01 17.48
C SER A 687 -8.82 11.11 16.12
N PRO A 688 -9.55 11.31 15.01
CA PRO A 688 -8.93 11.54 13.69
C PRO A 688 -7.87 12.66 13.71
N ALA A 689 -8.13 13.76 14.42
CA ALA A 689 -7.18 14.85 14.59
C ALA A 689 -5.91 14.42 15.35
N ALA A 690 -6.01 13.54 16.35
CA ALA A 690 -4.86 13.02 17.09
C ALA A 690 -3.96 12.12 16.21
N ILE A 691 -4.56 11.27 15.37
CA ILE A 691 -3.83 10.44 14.38
C ILE A 691 -3.12 11.35 13.37
N GLY A 692 -3.83 12.33 12.79
CA GLY A 692 -3.25 13.32 11.89
C GLY A 692 -2.14 14.15 12.54
N SER A 693 -2.30 14.55 13.80
CA SER A 693 -1.28 15.25 14.57
C SER A 693 -0.01 14.42 14.75
N ALA A 694 -0.12 13.14 15.11
CA ALA A 694 1.03 12.27 15.30
C ALA A 694 1.84 12.09 14.00
N LEU A 695 1.15 11.96 12.87
CA LEU A 695 1.73 11.90 11.52
C LEU A 695 2.41 13.23 11.11
N SER A 696 1.77 14.37 11.36
CA SER A 696 2.27 15.69 10.99
C SER A 696 3.46 16.17 11.83
N THR A 697 3.35 16.12 13.16
CA THR A 697 4.32 16.74 14.08
C THR A 697 5.72 16.09 14.04
N THR A 698 5.77 14.80 13.73
CA THR A 698 6.97 13.95 13.74
C THR A 698 7.66 13.81 12.37
N ALA A 699 7.10 14.46 11.34
CA ALA A 699 7.54 14.37 9.95
C ALA A 699 8.98 14.87 9.73
N SER A 700 9.73 14.18 8.86
CA SER A 700 11.08 14.57 8.45
C SER A 700 11.04 15.76 7.48
N LEU A 701 12.05 16.63 7.58
CA LEU A 701 12.31 17.72 6.64
C LEU A 701 13.50 17.44 5.73
N TYR A 702 14.13 16.29 5.95
CA TYR A 702 15.43 15.94 5.41
C TYR A 702 15.35 14.69 4.56
N ASP A 703 16.16 14.66 3.50
CA ASP A 703 16.44 13.46 2.74
C ASP A 703 17.40 12.52 3.49
N LYS A 704 17.66 11.34 2.92
CA LYS A 704 18.60 10.35 3.50
C LYS A 704 20.05 10.84 3.62
N SER A 705 20.43 11.97 3.01
CA SER A 705 21.75 12.59 3.15
C SER A 705 21.80 13.67 4.24
N GLY A 706 20.65 14.03 4.83
CA GLY A 706 20.52 15.16 5.76
C GLY A 706 20.33 16.51 5.05
N GLY A 707 20.24 16.52 3.71
CA GLY A 707 19.85 17.69 2.93
C GLY A 707 18.36 18.00 3.09
N ALA A 708 17.94 19.24 2.81
CA ALA A 708 16.51 19.57 2.81
C ALA A 708 15.78 18.81 1.68
N ILE A 709 14.55 18.35 1.95
CA ILE A 709 13.71 17.72 0.90
C ILE A 709 13.56 18.69 -0.28
N MET A 710 13.92 18.24 -1.47
CA MET A 710 13.84 19.01 -2.71
C MET A 710 12.52 18.77 -3.42
N ALA A 711 12.00 19.80 -4.09
CA ALA A 711 10.74 19.77 -4.83
C ALA A 711 10.99 20.08 -6.31
N GLN A 712 10.54 19.18 -7.19
CA GLN A 712 10.61 19.37 -8.64
C GLN A 712 9.61 20.46 -9.09
N ARG A 713 10.05 21.33 -10.00
CA ARG A 713 9.34 22.58 -10.40
C ARG A 713 8.92 22.63 -11.87
N SER A 714 9.20 21.60 -12.66
CA SER A 714 8.99 21.62 -14.13
C SER A 714 8.58 20.25 -14.68
N TYR A 715 7.78 20.23 -15.76
CA TYR A 715 7.39 19.01 -16.48
C TYR A 715 8.46 18.51 -17.47
N PRO A 716 9.03 19.34 -18.39
CA PRO A 716 9.91 18.82 -19.44
C PRO A 716 11.30 18.37 -18.95
N SER A 717 11.72 18.81 -17.76
CA SER A 717 13.00 18.42 -17.15
C SER A 717 12.91 18.49 -15.62
N PRO A 718 12.21 17.55 -14.96
CA PRO A 718 11.91 17.64 -13.53
C PRO A 718 13.16 17.64 -12.65
N GLU A 719 14.17 16.85 -13.03
CA GLU A 719 15.43 16.66 -12.28
C GLU A 719 16.42 17.82 -12.44
N LEU A 720 16.26 18.66 -13.48
CA LEU A 720 17.11 19.82 -13.74
C LEU A 720 16.55 21.13 -13.15
N ASN A 721 15.32 21.12 -12.62
CA ASN A 721 14.68 22.28 -12.01
C ASN A 721 14.02 21.89 -10.69
N GLU A 722 14.84 21.84 -9.65
CA GLU A 722 14.44 21.55 -8.27
C GLU A 722 14.79 22.71 -7.35
N SER A 723 13.97 22.96 -6.33
CA SER A 723 14.29 23.89 -5.24
C SER A 723 13.79 23.32 -3.90
N PRO A 724 14.27 23.80 -2.74
CA PRO A 724 13.82 23.29 -1.44
C PRO A 724 12.30 23.29 -1.30
N ALA A 725 11.75 22.24 -0.70
CA ALA A 725 10.32 22.09 -0.50
C ALA A 725 9.80 23.09 0.55
N THR A 726 8.73 23.78 0.20
CA THR A 726 7.98 24.67 1.09
C THR A 726 6.86 23.90 1.80
N PRO A 727 6.27 24.43 2.89
CA PRO A 727 5.03 23.90 3.45
C PRO A 727 3.88 23.70 2.43
N PHE A 728 3.79 24.48 1.35
CA PHE A 728 2.80 24.24 0.29
C PHE A 728 3.20 23.09 -0.68
N ASP A 729 4.43 22.61 -0.61
CA ASP A 729 4.90 21.42 -1.32
C ASP A 729 4.78 20.15 -0.47
N MET A 730 5.11 20.22 0.82
CA MET A 730 5.26 19.05 1.70
C MET A 730 4.39 19.03 2.96
N GLY A 731 3.61 20.08 3.21
CA GLY A 731 2.87 20.23 4.46
C GLY A 731 3.81 20.29 5.67
N SER A 732 3.62 19.36 6.60
CA SER A 732 4.48 19.22 7.77
C SER A 732 5.87 18.69 7.44
N GLY A 733 6.00 17.85 6.39
CA GLY A 733 7.22 17.13 6.01
C GLY A 733 6.92 15.79 5.32
N PHE A 734 7.91 14.90 5.23
CA PHE A 734 7.72 13.51 4.82
C PHE A 734 7.47 12.59 6.03
N VAL A 735 6.57 11.61 5.86
CA VAL A 735 6.09 10.75 6.95
C VAL A 735 7.20 9.97 7.68
N ASN A 736 7.11 9.96 9.01
CA ASN A 736 7.99 9.23 9.91
C ASN A 736 7.17 8.22 10.71
N ALA A 737 7.08 6.98 10.24
CA ALA A 737 6.22 5.95 10.83
C ALA A 737 6.55 5.64 12.30
N SER A 738 7.84 5.46 12.61
CA SER A 738 8.31 5.17 13.96
C SER A 738 8.12 6.36 14.92
N GLY A 739 8.28 7.59 14.42
CA GLY A 739 7.98 8.81 15.17
C GLY A 739 6.48 8.95 15.47
N ALA A 740 5.60 8.70 14.49
CA ALA A 740 4.15 8.83 14.67
C ALA A 740 3.55 7.82 15.66
N LEU A 741 4.24 6.71 15.97
CA LEU A 741 3.86 5.79 17.06
C LEU A 741 4.36 6.25 18.44
N ASN A 742 5.17 7.31 18.53
CA ASN A 742 5.61 7.92 19.78
C ASN A 742 5.85 9.45 19.61
N PRO A 743 4.80 10.25 19.38
CA PRO A 743 4.94 11.67 19.04
C PRO A 743 5.26 12.59 20.24
N GLY A 744 5.20 12.09 21.48
CA GLY A 744 5.30 12.91 22.69
C GLY A 744 4.04 13.75 22.94
N LEU A 745 3.86 14.80 22.12
CA LEU A 745 2.71 15.69 22.18
C LEU A 745 1.80 15.53 20.94
N ILE A 746 0.50 15.70 21.14
CA ILE A 746 -0.49 15.76 20.06
C ILE A 746 -1.38 17.01 20.18
N PHE A 747 -1.87 17.44 19.04
CA PHE A 747 -2.88 18.47 18.88
C PHE A 747 -4.25 17.78 18.76
N HIS A 748 -5.25 18.31 19.44
CA HIS A 748 -6.63 17.82 19.36
C HIS A 748 -7.52 18.86 18.67
N SER A 749 -8.41 18.37 17.80
CA SER A 749 -9.61 19.06 17.34
C SER A 749 -10.75 18.04 17.27
N GLY A 750 -11.96 18.47 17.58
CA GLY A 750 -13.19 17.70 17.51
C GLY A 750 -14.17 18.26 16.46
N TYR A 751 -15.33 17.61 16.36
CA TYR A 751 -16.41 18.06 15.46
C TYR A 751 -16.85 19.50 15.77
N ASP A 752 -16.94 19.88 17.05
CA ASP A 752 -17.41 21.20 17.45
C ASP A 752 -16.41 22.34 17.15
N ASP A 753 -15.11 22.01 17.08
CA ASP A 753 -14.08 22.95 16.58
C ASP A 753 -14.27 23.19 15.08
N TYR A 754 -14.47 22.13 14.30
CA TYR A 754 -14.74 22.24 12.86
C TYR A 754 -16.07 22.95 12.58
N MET A 755 -17.11 22.71 13.38
CA MET A 755 -18.37 23.44 13.29
C MET A 755 -18.21 24.93 13.65
N SER A 756 -17.42 25.25 14.68
CA SER A 756 -17.10 26.65 15.04
C SER A 756 -16.34 27.35 13.91
N PHE A 757 -15.36 26.68 13.29
CA PHE A 757 -14.68 27.16 12.09
C PHE A 757 -15.64 27.39 10.91
N LEU A 758 -16.48 26.41 10.60
CA LEU A 758 -17.44 26.52 9.49
C LEU A 758 -18.42 27.67 9.71
N CYS A 759 -18.85 27.90 10.95
CA CYS A 759 -19.71 29.00 11.36
C CYS A 759 -18.99 30.36 11.47
N GLY A 760 -17.66 30.39 11.55
CA GLY A 760 -16.85 31.62 11.56
C GLY A 760 -16.66 32.24 10.17
N ILE A 761 -16.88 31.47 9.11
CA ILE A 761 -16.80 31.94 7.71
C ILE A 761 -18.01 32.82 7.39
N ASN A 762 -17.79 33.97 6.79
CA ASN A 762 -18.81 34.95 6.46
C ASN A 762 -19.80 34.39 5.41
N GLY A 763 -21.11 34.55 5.66
CA GLY A 763 -22.18 34.04 4.80
C GLY A 763 -22.40 32.52 4.82
N SER A 764 -21.62 31.77 5.60
CA SER A 764 -21.69 30.30 5.69
C SER A 764 -22.99 29.74 6.30
N PHE A 765 -23.61 30.46 7.24
CA PHE A 765 -24.63 29.92 8.14
C PHE A 765 -25.78 29.15 7.45
N PRO A 766 -26.42 29.65 6.37
CA PRO A 766 -27.46 28.90 5.66
C PRO A 766 -26.93 27.58 5.05
N VAL A 767 -25.67 27.57 4.60
CA VAL A 767 -25.02 26.40 4.00
C VAL A 767 -24.68 25.36 5.07
N VAL A 768 -24.16 25.80 6.22
CA VAL A 768 -23.93 24.94 7.40
C VAL A 768 -25.23 24.31 7.87
N LEU A 769 -26.30 25.11 8.02
CA LEU A 769 -27.62 24.64 8.45
C LEU A 769 -28.20 23.62 7.47
N ASN A 770 -28.08 23.84 6.16
CA ASN A 770 -28.58 22.94 5.12
C ASN A 770 -27.84 21.58 5.08
N TYR A 771 -26.50 21.56 5.28
CA TYR A 771 -25.73 20.31 5.26
C TYR A 771 -25.76 19.53 6.58
N THR A 772 -25.92 20.21 7.73
CA THR A 772 -25.71 19.58 9.05
C THR A 772 -26.96 19.57 9.95
N GLY A 773 -28.00 20.33 9.60
CA GLY A 773 -29.14 20.63 10.48
C GLY A 773 -28.79 21.46 11.72
N GLN A 774 -27.54 21.90 11.87
CA GLN A 774 -27.06 22.64 13.05
C GLN A 774 -27.17 24.16 12.87
N ASN A 775 -27.53 24.85 13.95
CA ASN A 775 -27.57 26.30 13.97
C ASN A 775 -26.25 26.88 14.50
N CYS A 776 -25.61 27.77 13.74
CA CYS A 776 -24.35 28.41 14.13
C CYS A 776 -24.42 29.25 15.41
N GLY A 777 -25.62 29.67 15.86
CA GLY A 777 -25.81 30.33 17.16
C GLY A 777 -25.49 29.44 18.39
N LEU A 778 -25.17 28.16 18.18
CA LEU A 778 -24.69 27.24 19.22
C LEU A 778 -23.16 27.11 19.27
N TYR A 779 -22.43 27.68 18.30
CA TYR A 779 -20.98 27.50 18.11
C TYR A 779 -20.25 28.85 18.15
N ASN A 780 -18.93 28.84 18.37
CA ASN A 780 -18.17 30.09 18.40
C ASN A 780 -17.81 30.58 16.99
N SER A 781 -18.63 31.46 16.42
CA SER A 781 -18.43 32.07 15.09
C SER A 781 -17.29 33.11 15.03
N THR A 782 -16.30 33.04 15.92
CA THR A 782 -15.04 33.83 15.85
C THR A 782 -13.81 32.96 15.59
N VAL A 783 -13.99 31.67 15.29
CA VAL A 783 -12.90 30.73 14.97
C VAL A 783 -12.67 30.75 13.46
N TYR A 784 -11.47 31.15 13.03
CA TYR A 784 -11.05 31.08 11.63
C TYR A 784 -10.03 29.96 11.41
N GLY A 785 -9.69 29.65 10.17
CA GLY A 785 -8.70 28.62 9.81
C GLY A 785 -7.38 28.66 10.60
N PRO A 786 -6.79 29.84 10.90
CA PRO A 786 -5.56 29.93 11.71
C PRO A 786 -5.78 29.60 13.19
N ASP A 787 -7.00 29.71 13.70
CA ASP A 787 -7.31 29.54 15.13
C ASP A 787 -7.69 28.09 15.49
N LEU A 788 -8.10 27.28 14.49
CA LEU A 788 -8.22 25.84 14.65
C LEU A 788 -6.92 25.24 15.20
N ASN A 789 -7.03 24.31 16.15
CA ASN A 789 -5.89 23.72 16.85
C ASN A 789 -5.16 22.65 16.02
N LEU A 790 -4.74 23.01 14.81
CA LEU A 790 -4.01 22.15 13.87
C LEU A 790 -2.49 22.23 14.13
N PRO A 791 -1.71 21.18 13.78
CA PRO A 791 -0.25 21.15 13.89
C PRO A 791 0.47 22.03 12.83
N SER A 792 -0.12 23.17 12.46
CA SER A 792 0.35 24.14 11.46
C SER A 792 -0.29 25.50 11.68
N ILE A 793 0.36 26.58 11.23
CA ILE A 793 -0.22 27.93 11.17
C ILE A 793 -0.08 28.45 9.73
N THR A 794 -1.20 28.64 9.03
CA THR A 794 -1.26 29.31 7.72
C THR A 794 -1.98 30.64 7.89
N MET A 795 -1.54 31.68 7.17
CA MET A 795 -2.33 32.90 6.93
C MET A 795 -2.08 33.46 5.53
N SER A 796 -3.15 33.67 4.76
CA SER A 796 -3.12 34.40 3.49
C SER A 796 -2.92 35.89 3.70
N LYS A 797 -3.37 36.44 4.85
CA LYS A 797 -3.24 37.87 5.16
C LYS A 797 -2.92 38.13 6.64
N LEU A 798 -1.66 38.43 6.94
CA LEU A 798 -1.23 38.99 8.23
C LEU A 798 -1.26 40.53 8.16
N ASN A 799 -2.26 41.14 8.80
CA ASN A 799 -2.37 42.58 8.95
C ASN A 799 -1.86 43.03 10.33
N GLN A 800 -0.80 43.84 10.37
CA GLN A 800 -0.08 44.32 11.55
C GLN A 800 0.41 43.21 12.49
N SER A 801 -0.46 42.67 13.34
CA SER A 801 -0.15 41.65 14.34
C SER A 801 -1.34 40.74 14.63
N ARG A 802 -1.11 39.43 14.75
CA ARG A 802 -2.10 38.46 15.25
C ARG A 802 -1.47 37.58 16.32
N ILE A 803 -2.26 37.24 17.34
CA ILE A 803 -1.94 36.18 18.30
C ILE A 803 -2.75 34.94 17.89
N VAL A 804 -2.08 33.79 17.81
CA VAL A 804 -2.66 32.49 17.52
C VAL A 804 -2.36 31.57 18.70
N GLN A 805 -3.35 30.83 19.19
CA GLN A 805 -3.17 29.85 20.28
C GLN A 805 -3.14 28.41 19.74
N ARG A 806 -2.39 27.55 20.44
CA ARG A 806 -2.33 26.11 20.20
C ARG A 806 -2.30 25.35 21.51
N THR A 807 -3.11 24.30 21.63
CA THR A 807 -3.20 23.45 22.82
C THR A 807 -2.63 22.08 22.49
N VAL A 808 -1.49 21.77 23.08
CA VAL A 808 -0.79 20.48 22.94
C VAL A 808 -1.04 19.62 24.17
N LYS A 809 -1.34 18.33 23.98
CA LYS A 809 -1.55 17.35 25.04
C LYS A 809 -0.41 16.33 25.04
N ASN A 810 0.14 16.02 26.21
CA ASN A 810 1.13 14.96 26.36
C ASN A 810 0.45 13.58 26.38
N ILE A 811 0.93 12.66 25.54
CA ILE A 811 0.49 11.24 25.53
C ILE A 811 1.63 10.26 25.82
N ALA A 812 2.85 10.77 26.05
CA ALA A 812 3.99 10.02 26.54
C ALA A 812 4.13 10.20 28.07
N GLN A 813 5.32 9.89 28.60
CA GLN A 813 5.69 10.14 30.00
C GLN A 813 5.90 11.64 30.30
N ASN A 814 6.02 11.99 31.58
CA ASN A 814 6.28 13.38 32.00
C ASN A 814 7.58 13.91 31.38
N GLU A 815 7.55 15.09 30.78
CA GLU A 815 8.66 15.62 29.99
C GLU A 815 8.78 17.15 30.08
N SER A 816 10.01 17.66 29.93
CA SER A 816 10.31 19.09 29.85
C SER A 816 10.62 19.48 28.41
N TYR A 817 9.88 20.44 27.87
CA TYR A 817 10.02 20.94 26.51
C TYR A 817 10.66 22.33 26.49
N SER A 818 11.56 22.54 25.52
CA SER A 818 12.10 23.85 25.14
C SER A 818 11.57 24.24 23.75
N VAL A 819 11.20 25.51 23.58
CA VAL A 819 10.51 26.01 22.38
C VAL A 819 11.43 26.93 21.59
N GLY A 820 11.76 26.54 20.37
CA GLY A 820 12.52 27.35 19.41
C GLY A 820 11.71 27.59 18.13
N TRP A 821 12.06 28.62 17.35
CA TRP A 821 11.37 28.91 16.10
C TRP A 821 12.24 29.64 15.08
N THR A 822 11.90 29.46 13.79
CA THR A 822 12.38 30.26 12.67
C THR A 822 11.23 31.13 12.14
N ALA A 823 11.49 32.42 11.95
CA ALA A 823 10.47 33.37 11.53
C ALA A 823 10.31 33.40 9.99
N PRO A 824 9.08 33.50 9.45
CA PRO A 824 8.87 33.81 8.04
C PRO A 824 9.51 35.15 7.65
N SER A 825 10.13 35.22 6.47
CA SER A 825 10.68 36.48 5.96
C SER A 825 9.61 37.58 5.88
N GLY A 826 9.91 38.77 6.43
CA GLY A 826 8.96 39.88 6.58
C GLY A 826 8.01 39.77 7.78
N VAL A 827 8.23 38.82 8.70
CA VAL A 827 7.45 38.60 9.92
C VAL A 827 8.38 38.43 11.11
N SER A 828 8.01 38.95 12.29
CA SER A 828 8.62 38.54 13.57
C SER A 828 7.67 37.60 14.32
N VAL A 829 8.26 36.60 14.97
CA VAL A 829 7.55 35.54 15.69
C VAL A 829 8.01 35.54 17.14
N LYS A 830 7.07 35.36 18.08
CA LYS A 830 7.36 35.12 19.50
C LYS A 830 6.39 34.08 20.06
N VAL A 831 6.92 32.99 20.62
CA VAL A 831 6.12 31.96 21.29
C VAL A 831 6.24 32.09 22.81
N SER A 832 5.17 31.78 23.54
CA SER A 832 5.12 31.75 25.00
C SER A 832 4.23 30.61 25.50
N PRO A 833 4.63 29.84 26.52
CA PRO A 833 5.93 29.86 27.20
C PRO A 833 7.08 29.37 26.29
N THR A 834 8.32 29.74 26.61
CA THR A 834 9.52 29.26 25.90
C THR A 834 10.07 27.95 26.46
N HIS A 835 9.74 27.61 27.71
CA HIS A 835 10.00 26.31 28.32
C HIS A 835 8.82 25.92 29.20
N PHE A 836 8.47 24.64 29.24
CA PHE A 836 7.42 24.11 30.12
C PHE A 836 7.70 22.64 30.48
N CYS A 837 7.12 22.19 31.59
CA CYS A 837 7.05 20.76 31.94
C CYS A 837 5.58 20.33 31.85
N ILE A 838 5.32 19.13 31.35
CA ILE A 838 3.96 18.63 31.12
C ILE A 838 3.86 17.16 31.55
N GLY A 839 2.94 16.87 32.46
CA GLY A 839 2.65 15.53 32.93
C GLY A 839 1.93 14.68 31.87
N SER A 840 2.01 13.36 31.99
CA SER A 840 1.30 12.44 31.10
C SER A 840 -0.21 12.70 31.16
N GLY A 841 -0.84 12.92 30.01
CA GLY A 841 -2.26 13.25 29.89
C GLY A 841 -2.62 14.73 30.11
N GLU A 842 -1.70 15.57 30.57
CA GLU A 842 -1.92 17.01 30.74
C GLU A 842 -1.85 17.78 29.41
N SER A 843 -2.29 19.04 29.42
CA SER A 843 -2.31 19.93 28.26
C SER A 843 -1.63 21.27 28.55
N GLN A 844 -0.82 21.76 27.60
CA GLN A 844 -0.20 23.08 27.62
C GLN A 844 -0.75 23.96 26.48
N VAL A 845 -1.05 25.23 26.78
CA VAL A 845 -1.36 26.24 25.76
C VAL A 845 -0.10 27.00 25.37
N LEU A 846 0.17 27.09 24.07
CA LEU A 846 1.19 27.93 23.46
C LEU A 846 0.51 29.13 22.81
N SER A 847 0.96 30.34 23.15
CA SER A 847 0.55 31.59 22.48
C SER A 847 1.64 32.03 21.51
N VAL A 848 1.30 32.19 20.24
CA VAL A 848 2.19 32.58 19.14
C VAL A 848 1.80 33.97 18.66
N LEU A 849 2.63 34.97 18.96
CA LEU A 849 2.52 36.32 18.41
C LEU A 849 3.25 36.40 17.07
N LEU A 850 2.56 36.90 16.04
CA LEU A 850 3.05 37.05 14.67
C LEU A 850 2.85 38.51 14.23
N ASN A 851 3.92 39.25 13.96
CA ASN A 851 3.86 40.65 13.53
C ASN A 851 4.46 40.82 12.13
N ALA A 852 3.74 41.47 11.21
CA ALA A 852 4.27 41.85 9.91
C ALA A 852 5.29 43.00 10.06
N THR A 853 6.54 42.76 9.66
CA THR A 853 7.62 43.76 9.71
C THR A 853 7.91 44.40 8.36
N VAL A 854 7.48 43.79 7.25
CA VAL A 854 7.68 44.29 5.89
C VAL A 854 6.44 44.02 5.03
N ASN A 855 5.95 45.04 4.34
CA ASN A 855 4.91 44.91 3.31
C ASN A 855 5.36 43.97 2.18
N SER A 856 4.65 42.87 1.95
CA SER A 856 5.05 41.85 0.97
C SER A 856 3.86 40.94 0.61
N SER A 857 3.68 40.65 -0.69
CA SER A 857 2.66 39.73 -1.22
C SER A 857 3.17 38.32 -1.53
N VAL A 858 4.47 38.07 -1.36
CA VAL A 858 5.10 36.78 -1.70
C VAL A 858 5.10 35.86 -0.49
N ALA A 859 4.68 34.60 -0.64
CA ALA A 859 4.65 33.63 0.44
C ALA A 859 6.02 33.44 1.11
N SER A 860 6.04 33.51 2.44
CA SER A 860 7.22 33.25 3.26
C SER A 860 6.90 32.25 4.39
N PHE A 861 7.92 31.50 4.81
CA PHE A 861 7.74 30.29 5.62
C PHE A 861 8.69 30.28 6.82
N GLY A 862 8.22 29.71 7.92
CA GLY A 862 8.96 29.51 9.17
C GLY A 862 8.51 28.22 9.86
N ARG A 863 9.03 27.93 11.06
CA ARG A 863 8.60 26.78 11.88
C ARG A 863 8.71 27.10 13.36
N ILE A 864 7.90 26.43 14.19
CA ILE A 864 8.13 26.27 15.62
C ILE A 864 8.55 24.81 15.86
N GLY A 865 9.54 24.59 16.71
CA GLY A 865 9.95 23.29 17.21
C GLY A 865 9.83 23.24 18.73
N LEU A 866 9.18 22.20 19.24
CA LEU A 866 9.17 21.87 20.67
C LEU A 866 10.13 20.68 20.85
N PHE A 867 11.19 20.90 21.62
CA PHE A 867 12.28 19.94 21.82
C PHE A 867 12.21 19.41 23.25
N GLY A 868 11.78 18.15 23.40
CA GLY A 868 11.59 17.47 24.67
C GLY A 868 12.86 16.79 25.17
N ASN A 869 13.07 16.78 26.49
CA ASN A 869 14.27 16.20 27.10
C ASN A 869 14.33 14.66 27.10
N GLN A 870 13.28 13.97 26.63
CA GLN A 870 13.27 12.53 26.32
C GLN A 870 13.53 12.25 24.83
N GLY A 871 13.78 13.29 24.02
CA GLY A 871 14.12 13.18 22.60
C GLY A 871 12.95 13.38 21.63
N HIS A 872 11.73 13.69 22.12
CA HIS A 872 10.62 14.04 21.25
C HIS A 872 10.85 15.41 20.57
N VAL A 873 10.56 15.50 19.27
CA VAL A 873 10.63 16.74 18.49
C VAL A 873 9.31 16.96 17.78
N VAL A 874 8.59 18.00 18.20
CA VAL A 874 7.25 18.34 17.69
C VAL A 874 7.37 19.58 16.80
N ASN A 875 7.05 19.45 15.53
CA ASN A 875 7.23 20.51 14.54
C ASN A 875 5.89 21.14 14.10
N ILE A 876 5.87 22.46 13.96
CA ILE A 876 4.72 23.26 13.53
C ILE A 876 5.17 24.20 12.39
N PRO A 877 4.88 23.94 11.10
CA PRO A 877 5.15 24.89 10.03
C PRO A 877 4.31 26.17 10.16
N ILE A 878 4.91 27.31 9.81
CA ILE A 878 4.25 28.62 9.65
C ILE A 878 4.33 29.03 8.17
N SER A 879 3.21 29.44 7.58
CA SER A 879 3.12 29.91 6.18
C SER A 879 2.35 31.22 6.09
N ILE A 880 2.98 32.30 5.60
CA ILE A 880 2.39 33.65 5.54
C ILE A 880 2.46 34.19 4.11
N MET A 881 1.33 34.47 3.47
CA MET A 881 1.29 34.96 2.09
C MET A 881 1.45 36.49 2.02
N VAL A 882 0.38 37.25 2.31
CA VAL A 882 0.39 38.71 2.34
C VAL A 882 0.71 39.22 3.75
N LYS A 883 1.64 40.17 3.82
CA LYS A 883 2.02 40.93 5.02
C LYS A 883 1.68 42.39 4.80
N ILE A 884 0.98 42.99 5.77
CA ILE A 884 0.69 44.43 5.82
C ILE A 884 1.25 44.99 7.12
N SER A 885 2.39 45.67 7.03
CA SER A 885 2.95 46.52 8.09
C SER A 885 2.40 47.94 7.94
N SER A 886 2.05 48.59 9.05
CA SER A 886 1.70 50.02 9.06
C SER A 886 2.88 50.87 8.54
N ASN A 887 2.63 51.79 7.62
CA ASN A 887 3.63 52.79 7.24
C ASN A 887 3.96 53.68 8.45
N THR A 888 5.23 53.72 8.85
CA THR A 888 5.76 54.73 9.78
C THR A 888 6.05 56.03 9.04
N THR A 889 4.99 56.72 8.63
CA THR A 889 4.96 58.13 8.22
C THR A 889 3.55 58.65 8.56
N THR A 890 3.35 59.82 9.16
CA THR A 890 4.23 61.00 9.28
C THR A 890 4.46 61.47 10.71
N SER A 891 5.66 62.01 10.96
CA SER A 891 5.92 63.04 11.99
C SER A 891 5.98 64.40 11.32
#